data_AF-A0AAD5NUS3-F1
#
_entry.id   AF-A0AAD5NUS3-F1
#
_cell.length_a   1.000
_cell.length_b   1.000
_cell.length_c   1.000
_cell.angle_alpha   90.00
_cell.angle_beta   90.00
_cell.angle_gamma   90.00
#
_symmetry.space_group_name_H-M   'P 1'
#
loop_
_entity.id
_entity.type
_entity.pdbx_description
1 polymer ?
#
loop_
_entity_poly.entity_id
_entity_poly.type
_entity_poly.pdbx_seq_one_letter_code
_entity_poly.pdbx_strand_id
1 'polypeptide(L)'
;MNYRKTKLRERKLMKKKLMGDMDVKKFEEDEEFYEIIKHLLMAIRVIFYVLNEFMIVMSEQHVKRLLTQRQITTKGLNYIYNILNQDPEHFRQRYRMYPDVFIKLCSIFREKTLLQNTRFICIEEMLATFLLIVGYNNRYCLVCDTFGRSHFTTSINFNKVLKALNTIASDMLAKPRSLPSKLKENKRFYLYFKSTRHPFHLFVSSPPTRTTRMDNVGLKPMDAEQLRDYAHQMVDFIADYYNSIESFPVLSQVQPGYLHKLIPDSAPNHPESLQNVLDDVQAKILPGVTHWQSPNYFAYYPSNSSVAGFLGEMLSAGLNIVGFSWITSPAATELEMIVLDWLGKMLKLPEHFLSTGQGGGVIQGTASEAVLVVLLAARDKALRKVGKNALEKLVVYASDQTHASLQKACQIAGIHPENCRILKTDSSTNYSISPDLLTEAISHDLGVGLIPLFLCATVGTTSSTAVDPLLELGKISKSNEMWFHVDAAYAGSACICPEYRQYLNGVEETDSFNMNAHKWFLTNFDCSALWVKDRNALIQSLSTNPEYLKNKASEANVVMDYKDWQIPLGRRFRSLKLWMVLRLYGLENLQCYIRNHIQLAEHFEALVAQDPRFEVVTPRVFSLVCFRLLPHHSNEDEGNKLNHDLLDAVNTTGKIFISHTVLSGKYILRFAVGAPLTEERHVNAAWRVLQDEASTLLAGDPVE
;
A
#
# COMPACT_ATOMS: atom_id res chain seq x y z
N MET A 1 -57.74 -35.37 22.56
CA MET A 1 -58.18 -34.31 21.61
C MET A 1 -59.52 -33.62 21.99
N ASN A 2 -60.14 -33.90 23.15
CA ASN A 2 -61.44 -33.32 23.54
C ASN A 2 -61.41 -32.26 24.67
N TYR A 3 -60.24 -31.83 25.15
CA TYR A 3 -60.14 -30.79 26.20
C TYR A 3 -59.83 -29.38 25.66
N ARG A 4 -59.32 -29.26 24.42
CA ARG A 4 -59.01 -27.96 23.78
C ARG A 4 -60.18 -27.32 23.01
N LYS A 5 -61.22 -28.07 22.65
CA LYS A 5 -62.38 -27.53 21.90
C LYS A 5 -63.42 -26.85 22.82
N THR A 6 -63.50 -27.22 24.08
CA THR A 6 -64.47 -26.65 25.05
C THR A 6 -64.04 -25.25 25.52
N LYS A 7 -62.75 -25.04 25.79
CA LYS A 7 -62.19 -23.74 26.23
C LYS A 7 -62.23 -22.64 25.16
N LEU A 8 -62.25 -23.02 23.88
CA LEU A 8 -62.33 -22.07 22.76
C LEU A 8 -63.77 -21.60 22.48
N ARG A 9 -64.76 -22.42 22.86
CA ARG A 9 -66.20 -22.09 22.74
C ARG A 9 -66.66 -21.14 23.86
N GLU A 10 -66.15 -21.31 25.08
CA GLU A 10 -66.44 -20.41 26.21
C GLU A 10 -65.84 -19.01 26.03
N ARG A 11 -64.62 -18.90 25.47
CA ARG A 11 -64.00 -17.60 25.14
C ARG A 11 -64.72 -16.84 24.03
N LYS A 12 -65.31 -17.53 23.06
CA LYS A 12 -66.12 -16.90 22.00
C LYS A 12 -67.52 -16.50 22.48
N LEU A 13 -68.06 -17.18 23.49
CA LEU A 13 -69.35 -16.82 24.09
C LEU A 13 -69.26 -15.62 25.05
N MET A 14 -68.15 -15.48 25.80
CA MET A 14 -67.90 -14.26 26.61
C MET A 14 -67.70 -13.01 25.74
N LYS A 15 -67.01 -13.14 24.60
CA LYS A 15 -66.74 -11.99 23.71
C LYS A 15 -68.00 -11.48 23.00
N LYS A 16 -69.02 -12.33 22.84
CA LYS A 16 -70.32 -11.95 22.26
C LYS A 16 -71.32 -11.42 23.31
N LYS A 17 -71.01 -11.55 24.61
CA LYS A 17 -71.84 -11.08 25.73
C LYS A 17 -71.36 -9.75 26.34
N LEU A 18 -70.18 -9.26 25.94
CA LEU A 18 -69.56 -8.02 26.39
C LEU A 18 -69.62 -6.88 25.36
N MET A 19 -70.11 -7.12 24.15
CA MET A 19 -70.28 -6.11 23.10
C MET A 19 -71.68 -6.20 22.50
N GLY A 20 -72.68 -6.02 23.36
CA GLY A 20 -74.02 -5.62 22.91
C GLY A 20 -74.04 -4.11 22.72
N ASP A 21 -74.44 -3.69 21.52
CA ASP A 21 -74.93 -2.38 21.09
C ASP A 21 -74.46 -1.15 21.90
N MET A 22 -73.38 -0.53 21.42
CA MET A 22 -73.13 0.89 21.65
C MET A 22 -72.35 1.49 20.46
N ASP A 23 -72.88 2.60 19.95
CA ASP A 23 -72.53 3.32 18.73
C ASP A 23 -71.03 3.47 18.40
N VAL A 24 -70.63 2.92 17.25
CA VAL A 24 -69.32 3.16 16.61
C VAL A 24 -69.39 4.43 15.74
N LYS A 25 -69.76 5.55 16.36
CA LYS A 25 -69.67 6.88 15.74
C LYS A 25 -69.12 7.96 16.66
N LYS A 26 -68.55 7.56 17.80
CA LYS A 26 -67.98 8.47 18.81
C LYS A 26 -66.54 8.15 19.20
N PHE A 27 -65.86 7.27 18.46
CA PHE A 27 -64.48 6.84 18.73
C PHE A 27 -63.49 7.18 17.60
N GLU A 28 -63.92 7.88 16.54
CA GLU A 28 -63.02 8.40 15.49
C GLU A 28 -62.61 9.86 15.74
N GLU A 29 -63.29 10.59 16.62
CA GLU A 29 -62.91 11.97 16.99
C GLU A 29 -61.80 12.03 18.07
N ASP A 30 -61.50 10.92 18.76
CA ASP A 30 -60.52 10.90 19.87
C ASP A 30 -59.09 10.51 19.44
N GLU A 31 -58.88 9.77 18.35
CA GLU A 31 -57.51 9.47 17.87
C GLU A 31 -56.85 10.69 17.21
N GLU A 32 -57.62 11.48 16.45
CA GLU A 32 -57.12 12.71 15.84
C GLU A 32 -56.84 13.77 16.92
N PHE A 33 -57.68 13.85 17.95
CA PHE A 33 -57.43 14.69 19.13
C PHE A 33 -56.17 14.27 19.90
N TYR A 34 -55.93 12.97 20.08
CA TYR A 34 -54.72 12.48 20.74
C TYR A 34 -53.45 12.75 19.94
N GLU A 35 -53.46 12.58 18.60
CA GLU A 35 -52.29 12.90 17.78
C GLU A 35 -52.04 14.41 17.67
N ILE A 36 -53.09 15.23 17.62
CA ILE A 36 -52.96 16.70 17.70
C ILE A 36 -52.34 17.08 19.05
N ILE A 37 -52.80 16.53 20.18
CA ILE A 37 -52.21 16.79 21.50
C ILE A 37 -50.75 16.34 21.56
N LYS A 38 -50.41 15.20 20.96
CA LYS A 38 -49.04 14.67 20.95
C LYS A 38 -48.10 15.54 20.11
N HIS A 39 -48.57 16.03 18.98
CA HIS A 39 -47.85 16.99 18.14
C HIS A 39 -47.74 18.34 18.83
N LEU A 40 -48.78 18.81 19.52
CA LEU A 40 -48.73 20.03 20.33
C LEU A 40 -47.73 19.89 21.49
N LEU A 41 -47.69 18.75 22.17
CA LEU A 41 -46.75 18.47 23.26
C LEU A 41 -45.30 18.35 22.76
N MET A 42 -45.09 17.79 21.57
CA MET A 42 -43.77 17.78 20.91
C MET A 42 -43.35 19.18 20.50
N ALA A 43 -44.24 19.98 19.91
CA ALA A 43 -43.97 21.36 19.56
C ALA A 43 -43.69 22.22 20.81
N ILE A 44 -44.47 22.05 21.89
CA ILE A 44 -44.23 22.71 23.17
C ILE A 44 -42.90 22.26 23.77
N ARG A 45 -42.50 20.98 23.66
CA ARG A 45 -41.18 20.51 24.11
C ARG A 45 -40.04 21.12 23.30
N VAL A 46 -40.19 21.24 21.99
CA VAL A 46 -39.18 21.87 21.11
C VAL A 46 -39.11 23.36 21.39
N ILE A 47 -40.24 24.03 21.59
CA ILE A 47 -40.29 25.45 22.00
C ILE A 47 -39.70 25.61 23.39
N PHE A 48 -39.96 24.72 24.34
CA PHE A 48 -39.28 24.74 25.65
C PHE A 48 -37.79 24.51 25.52
N TYR A 49 -37.35 23.61 24.65
CA TYR A 49 -35.93 23.35 24.42
C TYR A 49 -35.25 24.57 23.79
N VAL A 50 -35.88 25.19 22.80
CA VAL A 50 -35.39 26.39 22.12
C VAL A 50 -35.45 27.60 23.04
N LEU A 51 -36.52 27.79 23.84
CA LEU A 51 -36.59 28.84 24.85
C LEU A 51 -35.62 28.60 26.00
N ASN A 52 -35.31 27.35 26.35
CA ASN A 52 -34.30 27.04 27.37
C ASN A 52 -32.90 27.33 26.82
N GLU A 53 -32.59 26.95 25.59
CA GLU A 53 -31.35 27.34 24.90
C GLU A 53 -31.26 28.87 24.69
N PHE A 54 -32.36 29.52 24.34
CA PHE A 54 -32.41 30.97 24.15
C PHE A 54 -32.34 31.72 25.49
N MET A 55 -32.91 31.20 26.58
CA MET A 55 -32.73 31.72 27.94
C MET A 55 -31.31 31.48 28.45
N ILE A 56 -30.66 30.37 28.08
CA ILE A 56 -29.23 30.11 28.37
C ILE A 56 -28.34 31.11 27.62
N VAL A 57 -28.70 31.48 26.38
CA VAL A 57 -27.97 32.46 25.55
C VAL A 57 -28.25 33.91 25.97
N MET A 58 -29.48 34.23 26.37
CA MET A 58 -29.91 35.58 26.78
C MET A 58 -29.68 35.87 28.26
N SER A 59 -29.48 34.84 29.10
CA SER A 59 -28.95 35.01 30.46
C SER A 59 -27.44 35.25 30.40
N GLU A 60 -27.05 36.38 29.81
CA GLU A 60 -25.79 37.05 30.12
C GLU A 60 -25.84 37.62 31.56
N GLN A 61 -26.15 36.78 32.55
CA GLN A 61 -25.41 36.89 33.79
C GLN A 61 -24.06 36.29 33.49
N HIS A 62 -23.02 37.10 33.64
CA HIS A 62 -21.63 36.67 33.67
C HIS A 62 -21.50 35.39 34.50
N VAL A 63 -21.64 34.23 33.85
CA VAL A 63 -21.01 33.01 34.31
C VAL A 63 -19.55 33.28 34.01
N LYS A 64 -18.89 33.96 34.96
CA LYS A 64 -17.57 33.54 35.38
C LYS A 64 -17.68 32.02 35.37
N ARG A 65 -17.11 31.37 34.35
CA ARG A 65 -16.50 30.08 34.58
C ARG A 65 -15.58 30.38 35.74
N LEU A 66 -16.07 30.13 36.96
CA LEU A 66 -15.29 29.39 37.91
C LEU A 66 -14.77 28.23 37.07
N LEU A 67 -13.58 28.41 36.51
CA LEU A 67 -12.56 27.40 36.63
C LEU A 67 -12.90 26.77 37.97
N THR A 68 -13.41 25.54 37.95
CA THR A 68 -13.25 24.69 39.11
C THR A 68 -11.77 24.79 39.37
N GLN A 69 -11.40 25.71 40.25
CA GLN A 69 -10.07 25.81 40.80
C GLN A 69 -10.00 24.48 41.49
N ARG A 70 -9.39 23.50 40.81
CA ARG A 70 -8.92 22.29 41.45
C ARG A 70 -8.33 22.78 42.76
N GLN A 71 -8.87 22.27 43.87
CA GLN A 71 -8.38 22.62 45.20
C GLN A 71 -6.86 22.66 45.13
N ILE A 72 -6.29 23.72 45.68
CA ILE A 72 -4.84 23.88 45.75
C ILE A 72 -4.31 22.71 46.57
N THR A 73 -3.83 21.66 45.90
CA THR A 73 -3.31 20.49 46.57
C THR A 73 -1.87 20.77 46.99
N THR A 74 -1.61 20.79 48.29
CA THR A 74 -0.26 20.73 48.86
C THR A 74 0.36 19.33 48.76
N LYS A 75 -0.37 18.37 48.15
CA LYS A 75 0.01 16.96 48.00
C LYS A 75 1.41 16.79 47.41
N GLY A 76 1.74 17.49 46.32
CA GLY A 76 3.04 17.39 45.67
C GLY A 76 4.19 17.95 46.52
N LEU A 77 3.98 19.12 47.12
CA LEU A 77 4.93 19.75 48.04
C LEU A 77 5.20 18.87 49.28
N ASN A 78 4.13 18.37 49.91
CA ASN A 78 4.24 17.50 51.09
C ASN A 78 4.92 16.17 50.74
N TYR A 79 4.63 15.60 49.57
CA TYR A 79 5.27 14.38 49.10
C TYR A 79 6.79 14.58 48.94
N ILE A 80 7.22 15.67 48.30
CA ILE A 80 8.65 15.97 48.12
C ILE A 80 9.36 16.24 49.45
N TYR A 81 8.72 17.00 50.34
CA TYR A 81 9.30 17.26 51.66
C TYR A 81 9.45 15.98 52.50
N ASN A 82 8.47 15.08 52.42
CA ASN A 82 8.52 13.80 53.12
C ASN A 82 9.61 12.90 52.55
N ILE A 83 9.71 12.77 51.22
CA ILE A 83 10.69 11.86 50.60
C ILE A 83 12.13 12.36 50.73
N LEU A 84 12.35 13.68 50.80
CA LEU A 84 13.68 14.26 51.02
C LEU A 84 14.17 14.10 52.47
N ASN A 85 13.28 14.16 53.46
CA ASN A 85 13.65 14.21 54.87
C ASN A 85 13.50 12.89 55.62
N GLN A 86 12.56 12.02 55.22
CA GLN A 86 12.22 10.79 55.96
C GLN A 86 12.83 9.53 55.34
N ASP A 87 13.12 9.52 54.03
CA ASP A 87 13.65 8.34 53.34
C ASP A 87 14.62 8.70 52.19
N PRO A 88 15.86 9.13 52.53
CA PRO A 88 16.87 9.56 51.56
C PRO A 88 17.31 8.47 50.57
N GLU A 89 17.32 7.20 51.02
CA GLU A 89 17.66 6.06 50.17
C GLU A 89 16.54 5.77 49.16
N HIS A 90 15.27 5.84 49.58
CA HIS A 90 14.16 5.75 48.65
C HIS A 90 14.14 6.91 47.65
N PHE A 91 14.44 8.14 48.09
CA PHE A 91 14.60 9.28 47.17
C PHE A 91 15.66 8.98 46.11
N ARG A 92 16.83 8.50 46.53
CA ARG A 92 17.94 8.19 45.64
C ARG A 92 17.59 7.09 44.64
N GLN A 93 16.90 6.03 45.07
CA GLN A 93 16.44 4.98 44.17
C GLN A 93 15.41 5.53 43.18
N ARG A 94 14.46 6.34 43.65
CA ARG A 94 13.31 6.85 42.89
C ARG A 94 13.68 7.95 41.88
N TYR A 95 14.63 8.82 42.19
CA TYR A 95 15.00 9.96 41.34
C TYR A 95 16.40 9.84 40.75
N ARG A 96 17.14 8.79 41.12
CA ARG A 96 18.53 8.54 40.69
C ARG A 96 19.47 9.72 40.94
N MET A 97 19.15 10.52 41.95
CA MET A 97 19.87 11.71 42.35
C MET A 97 19.92 11.75 43.87
N TYR A 98 21.07 12.11 44.44
CA TYR A 98 21.19 12.28 45.88
C TYR A 98 20.40 13.53 46.34
N PRO A 99 19.74 13.49 47.51
CA PRO A 99 18.93 14.61 48.01
C PRO A 99 19.67 15.96 48.10
N ASP A 100 20.92 15.96 48.55
CA ASP A 100 21.77 17.16 48.64
C ASP A 100 22.08 17.75 47.25
N VAL A 101 22.36 16.89 46.27
CA VAL A 101 22.58 17.28 44.87
C VAL A 101 21.29 17.84 44.27
N PHE A 102 20.14 17.23 44.56
CA PHE A 102 18.83 17.68 44.11
C PHE A 102 18.49 19.08 44.65
N ILE A 103 18.70 19.31 45.95
CA ILE A 103 18.48 20.60 46.60
C ILE A 103 19.43 21.66 46.02
N LYS A 104 20.70 21.31 45.84
CA LYS A 104 21.70 22.20 45.24
C LYS A 104 21.31 22.60 43.81
N LEU A 105 20.82 21.66 43.00
CA LEU A 105 20.34 21.96 41.65
C LEU A 105 19.11 22.88 41.67
N CYS A 106 18.19 22.70 42.61
CA CYS A 106 17.05 23.61 42.79
C CYS A 106 17.50 25.03 43.18
N SER A 107 18.50 25.19 44.03
CA SER A 107 19.11 26.50 44.36
C SER A 107 19.76 27.13 43.13
N ILE A 108 20.50 26.35 42.34
CA ILE A 108 21.11 26.84 41.09
C ILE A 108 20.03 27.30 40.09
N PHE A 109 18.91 26.58 39.96
CA PHE A 109 17.81 27.04 39.11
C PHE A 109 17.23 28.38 39.57
N ARG A 110 17.09 28.59 40.88
CA ARG A 110 16.60 29.85 41.44
C ARG A 110 17.52 31.02 41.15
N GLU A 111 18.83 30.80 41.21
CA GLU A 111 19.84 31.85 41.09
C GLU A 111 20.21 32.15 39.63
N LYS A 112 20.27 31.11 38.78
CA LYS A 112 20.88 31.18 37.45
C LYS A 112 19.89 31.04 36.29
N THR A 113 18.60 30.82 36.56
CA THR A 113 17.60 30.64 35.50
C THR A 113 16.33 31.44 35.77
N LEU A 114 15.46 31.55 34.77
CA LEU A 114 14.14 32.17 34.91
C LEU A 114 13.09 31.22 35.53
N LEU A 115 13.51 30.05 36.03
CA LEU A 115 12.59 29.09 36.65
C LEU A 115 12.19 29.57 38.04
N GLN A 116 10.91 29.87 38.21
CA GLN A 116 10.36 30.34 39.49
C GLN A 116 9.24 29.43 39.98
N ASN A 117 9.03 29.44 41.30
CA ASN A 117 7.83 28.85 41.90
C ASN A 117 6.59 29.48 41.25
N THR A 118 5.62 28.66 40.92
CA THR A 118 4.29 29.16 40.54
C THR A 118 3.40 29.23 41.78
N ARG A 119 2.22 29.84 41.65
CA ARG A 119 1.20 29.84 42.71
C ARG A 119 0.83 28.43 43.21
N PHE A 120 1.12 27.37 42.44
CA PHE A 120 0.62 26.01 42.72
C PHE A 120 1.69 24.92 42.78
N ILE A 121 2.90 25.16 42.26
CA ILE A 121 3.97 24.14 42.11
C ILE A 121 5.31 24.82 42.39
N CYS A 122 6.10 24.26 43.30
CA CYS A 122 7.46 24.70 43.60
C CYS A 122 8.49 24.08 42.64
N ILE A 123 9.67 24.68 42.56
CA ILE A 123 10.76 24.21 41.69
C ILE A 123 11.15 22.76 42.01
N GLU A 124 11.14 22.37 43.28
CA GLU A 124 11.41 20.99 43.71
C GLU A 124 10.38 20.01 43.12
N GLU A 125 9.08 20.33 43.18
CA GLU A 125 8.04 19.50 42.59
C GLU A 125 8.17 19.45 41.05
N MET A 126 8.53 20.56 40.41
CA MET A 126 8.77 20.60 38.96
C MET A 126 9.96 19.72 38.57
N LEU A 127 11.08 19.84 39.28
CA LEU A 127 12.29 19.07 39.02
C LEU A 127 12.09 17.59 39.33
N ALA A 128 11.44 17.25 40.44
CA ALA A 128 11.12 15.87 40.79
C ALA A 128 10.19 15.23 39.74
N THR A 129 9.18 15.97 39.29
CA THR A 129 8.31 15.52 38.19
C THR A 129 9.09 15.29 36.91
N PHE A 130 9.99 16.22 36.56
CA PHE A 130 10.89 16.08 35.41
C PHE A 130 11.79 14.84 35.54
N LEU A 131 12.43 14.63 36.69
CA LEU A 131 13.30 13.49 36.96
C LEU A 131 12.56 12.15 36.98
N LEU A 132 11.30 12.11 37.40
CA LEU A 132 10.48 10.89 37.30
C LEU A 132 10.12 10.56 35.86
N ILE A 133 9.80 11.57 35.05
CA ILE A 133 9.50 11.40 33.62
C ILE A 133 10.76 10.92 32.89
N VAL A 134 11.90 11.59 33.11
CA VAL A 134 13.17 11.27 32.44
C VAL A 134 13.80 9.97 32.97
N GLY A 135 13.78 9.76 34.29
CA GLY A 135 14.52 8.68 34.95
C GLY A 135 13.83 7.31 34.94
N TYR A 136 12.49 7.28 34.79
CA TYR A 136 11.72 6.03 34.88
C TYR A 136 10.87 5.69 33.65
N ASN A 137 10.98 6.43 32.54
CA ASN A 137 10.21 6.22 31.30
C ASN A 137 8.72 5.86 31.55
N ASN A 138 8.14 6.44 32.60
CA ASN A 138 6.84 6.04 33.10
C ASN A 138 5.76 6.97 32.55
N ARG A 139 4.71 6.34 32.01
CA ARG A 139 3.51 6.98 31.48
C ARG A 139 3.00 8.05 32.45
N TYR A 140 2.58 9.19 31.91
CA TYR A 140 2.10 10.37 32.65
C TYR A 140 1.09 10.06 33.77
N CYS A 141 0.42 8.91 33.76
CA CYS A 141 -0.44 8.40 34.83
C CYS A 141 0.25 8.32 36.20
N LEU A 142 1.52 7.91 36.29
CA LEU A 142 2.21 7.79 37.59
C LEU A 142 2.46 9.16 38.23
N VAL A 143 2.70 10.18 37.41
CA VAL A 143 2.83 11.58 37.85
C VAL A 143 1.46 12.11 38.29
N CYS A 144 0.40 11.76 37.57
CA CYS A 144 -0.97 12.09 37.98
C CYS A 144 -1.33 11.50 39.35
N ASP A 145 -0.97 10.24 39.62
CA ASP A 145 -1.27 9.57 40.89
C ASP A 145 -0.42 10.13 42.05
N THR A 146 0.88 10.32 41.79
CA THR A 146 1.86 10.77 42.80
C THR A 146 1.63 12.23 43.19
N PHE A 147 1.55 13.14 42.21
CA PHE A 147 1.49 14.59 42.45
C PHE A 147 0.09 15.18 42.30
N GLY A 148 -0.89 14.43 41.79
CA GLY A 148 -2.27 14.92 41.58
C GLY A 148 -2.40 15.94 40.45
N ARG A 149 -1.44 16.00 39.51
CA ARG A 149 -1.40 17.02 38.44
C ARG A 149 -1.98 16.49 37.13
N SER A 150 -2.60 17.36 36.34
CA SER A 150 -3.09 16.99 35.01
C SER A 150 -1.92 16.81 34.04
N HIS A 151 -2.17 16.12 32.93
CA HIS A 151 -1.21 15.96 31.84
C HIS A 151 -0.71 17.31 31.30
N PHE A 152 -1.62 18.26 31.10
CA PHE A 152 -1.30 19.61 30.60
C PHE A 152 -0.36 20.37 31.54
N THR A 153 -0.66 20.40 32.84
CA THR A 153 0.19 21.04 33.86
C THR A 153 1.56 20.37 33.95
N THR A 154 1.61 19.04 33.86
CA THR A 154 2.85 18.27 33.87
C THR A 154 3.74 18.63 32.68
N SER A 155 3.18 18.67 31.47
CA SER A 155 3.90 19.01 30.24
C SER A 155 4.46 20.44 30.26
N ILE A 156 3.69 21.42 30.75
CA ILE A 156 4.16 22.80 30.87
C ILE A 156 5.37 22.90 31.80
N ASN A 157 5.31 22.27 32.98
CA ASN A 157 6.41 22.36 33.95
C ASN A 157 7.63 21.55 33.51
N PHE A 158 7.43 20.41 32.85
CA PHE A 158 8.51 19.66 32.21
C PHE A 158 9.33 20.56 31.26
N ASN A 159 8.65 21.28 30.38
CA ASN A 159 9.32 22.19 29.43
C ASN A 159 10.01 23.37 30.13
N LYS A 160 9.46 23.88 31.23
CA LYS A 160 10.12 24.93 32.03
C LYS A 160 11.42 24.44 32.66
N VAL A 161 11.44 23.24 33.24
CA VAL A 161 12.65 22.64 33.82
C VAL A 161 13.68 22.34 32.72
N LEU A 162 13.25 21.82 31.56
CA LEU A 162 14.14 21.56 30.44
C LEU A 162 14.82 22.84 29.92
N LYS A 163 14.07 23.94 29.81
CA LYS A 163 14.64 25.25 29.44
C LYS A 163 15.65 25.73 30.49
N ALA A 164 15.33 25.60 31.78
CA ALA A 164 16.23 25.96 32.87
C ALA A 164 17.55 25.15 32.84
N LEU A 165 17.45 23.84 32.58
CA LEU A 165 18.61 22.96 32.40
C LEU A 165 19.48 23.40 31.22
N ASN A 166 18.86 23.75 30.08
CA ASN A 166 19.61 24.22 28.91
C ASN A 166 20.32 25.56 29.17
N THR A 167 19.75 26.45 29.99
CA THR A 167 20.39 27.71 30.37
C THR A 167 21.69 27.49 31.15
N ILE A 168 21.75 26.48 32.02
CA ILE A 168 22.94 26.19 32.85
C ILE A 168 23.84 25.09 32.26
N ALA A 169 23.44 24.47 31.14
CA ALA A 169 24.11 23.32 30.55
C ALA A 169 25.55 23.63 30.13
N SER A 170 25.83 24.80 29.56
CA SER A 170 27.19 25.21 29.16
C SER A 170 28.16 25.28 30.33
N ASP A 171 27.66 25.63 31.51
CA ASP A 171 28.47 25.93 32.70
C ASP A 171 28.60 24.70 33.60
N MET A 172 27.65 23.77 33.53
CA MET A 172 27.57 22.61 34.43
C MET A 172 27.81 21.27 33.75
N LEU A 173 27.65 21.18 32.43
CA LEU A 173 27.86 19.95 31.67
C LEU A 173 29.16 20.05 30.87
N ALA A 174 30.24 19.55 31.46
CA ALA A 174 31.49 19.36 30.74
C ALA A 174 31.43 18.05 29.92
N LYS A 175 31.91 18.09 28.68
CA LYS A 175 32.13 16.88 27.88
C LYS A 175 33.19 16.03 28.62
N PRO A 176 32.91 14.75 28.96
CA PRO A 176 33.88 13.95 29.69
C PRO A 176 35.14 13.74 28.83
N ARG A 177 36.32 13.98 29.42
CA ARG A 177 37.62 13.84 28.71
C ARG A 177 37.85 12.41 28.21
N SER A 178 37.26 11.42 28.89
CA SER A 178 37.21 10.02 28.45
C SER A 178 35.99 9.32 29.08
N LEU A 179 35.46 8.31 28.39
CA LEU A 179 34.33 7.51 28.87
C LEU A 179 34.86 6.31 29.68
N PRO A 180 34.42 6.10 30.93
CA PRO A 180 34.79 4.93 31.73
C PRO A 180 34.49 3.60 31.01
N SER A 181 35.35 2.60 31.16
CA SER A 181 35.24 1.27 30.50
C SER A 181 33.89 0.59 30.75
N LYS A 182 33.37 0.65 31.98
CA LYS A 182 32.03 0.17 32.36
C LYS A 182 30.87 0.77 31.53
N LEU A 183 31.03 1.98 30.99
CA LEU A 183 30.02 2.63 30.13
C LEU A 183 30.28 2.38 28.64
N LYS A 184 31.53 2.14 28.23
CA LYS A 184 31.93 1.76 26.87
C LYS A 184 31.42 0.38 26.49
N GLU A 185 31.44 -0.56 27.42
CA GLU A 185 31.03 -1.96 27.20
C GLU A 185 29.52 -2.18 27.40
N ASN A 186 28.84 -1.22 28.05
CA ASN A 186 27.41 -1.30 28.28
C ASN A 186 26.63 -0.80 27.05
N LYS A 187 26.22 -1.74 26.20
CA LYS A 187 25.48 -1.48 24.95
C LYS A 187 24.19 -0.65 25.15
N ARG A 188 23.59 -0.64 26.36
CA ARG A 188 22.43 0.22 26.69
C ARG A 188 22.78 1.71 26.85
N PHE A 189 23.99 2.06 27.28
CA PHE A 189 24.41 3.45 27.48
C PHE A 189 24.98 4.09 26.21
N TYR A 190 25.56 3.30 25.32
CA TYR A 190 26.22 3.79 24.11
C TYR A 190 25.25 4.32 23.04
N LEU A 191 23.98 3.92 23.10
CA LEU A 191 22.91 4.40 22.22
C LEU A 191 22.54 5.88 22.45
N TYR A 192 22.73 6.43 23.66
CA TYR A 192 22.28 7.79 23.99
C TYR A 192 23.27 8.92 23.63
N PHE A 193 24.55 8.61 23.37
CA PHE A 193 25.57 9.62 23.04
C PHE A 193 25.99 9.66 21.56
N LYS A 194 25.42 8.79 20.72
CA LYS A 194 25.50 8.95 19.27
C LYS A 194 24.46 10.00 18.84
N SER A 195 24.92 11.26 18.81
CA SER A 195 24.35 12.41 18.08
C SER A 195 23.75 13.53 18.95
N THR A 196 24.55 14.58 19.17
CA THR A 196 24.07 15.97 19.34
C THR A 196 23.59 16.59 18.03
N ARG A 197 22.92 15.82 17.17
CA ARG A 197 22.01 16.26 16.11
C ARG A 197 20.87 15.24 16.04
N HIS A 198 19.75 15.57 16.67
CA HIS A 198 18.53 14.75 16.76
C HIS A 198 18.04 14.14 15.42
N PRO A 199 17.09 13.18 15.43
CA PRO A 199 16.49 12.51 16.59
C PRO A 199 16.51 10.97 16.56
N PHE A 200 16.65 10.41 17.77
CA PHE A 200 16.01 9.22 18.33
C PHE A 200 15.76 8.01 17.43
N HIS A 201 16.46 6.90 17.74
CA HIS A 201 15.85 5.58 17.80
C HIS A 201 16.70 4.60 18.61
N LEU A 202 16.00 3.58 19.14
CA LEU A 202 16.43 2.29 19.70
C LEU A 202 16.58 2.23 21.24
N PHE A 203 15.61 1.68 21.96
CA PHE A 203 15.21 0.26 22.09
C PHE A 203 16.37 -0.64 22.57
N VAL A 204 16.19 -1.36 23.69
CA VAL A 204 15.69 -2.75 23.72
C VAL A 204 15.55 -3.22 25.19
N SER A 205 14.38 -3.78 25.40
CA SER A 205 13.78 -4.45 26.54
C SER A 205 14.57 -5.66 27.07
N SER A 206 14.34 -5.96 28.35
CA SER A 206 14.39 -7.32 28.89
C SER A 206 13.01 -7.55 29.53
N PRO A 207 12.44 -8.76 29.46
CA PRO A 207 11.03 -8.96 29.77
C PRO A 207 10.79 -8.91 31.28
N PRO A 208 9.73 -8.25 31.78
CA PRO A 208 9.23 -8.56 33.10
C PRO A 208 8.26 -9.72 32.97
N THR A 209 8.60 -10.84 33.60
CA THR A 209 7.64 -11.83 34.07
C THR A 209 6.60 -11.11 34.93
N ARG A 210 5.45 -10.78 34.33
CA ARG A 210 4.27 -10.28 35.03
C ARG A 210 3.30 -11.43 35.14
N THR A 211 3.25 -12.03 36.33
CA THR A 211 2.09 -12.80 36.79
C THR A 211 0.91 -11.83 36.91
N THR A 212 0.19 -11.63 35.81
CA THR A 212 -1.11 -10.96 35.82
C THR A 212 -2.17 -11.94 36.25
N ARG A 213 -2.87 -11.63 37.36
CA ARG A 213 -4.21 -12.12 37.62
C ARG A 213 -5.03 -11.98 36.33
N MET A 214 -5.64 -13.06 35.87
CA MET A 214 -6.61 -13.05 34.79
C MET A 214 -7.89 -12.37 35.29
N ASP A 215 -7.90 -11.05 35.23
CA ASP A 215 -9.17 -10.35 35.13
C ASP A 215 -9.67 -10.57 33.70
N ASN A 216 -10.92 -11.04 33.60
CA ASN A 216 -11.59 -11.54 32.40
C ASN A 216 -11.86 -10.39 31.40
N VAL A 217 -10.81 -9.83 30.79
CA VAL A 217 -10.92 -8.79 29.77
C VAL A 217 -11.03 -9.47 28.42
N GLY A 218 -12.24 -9.46 27.83
CA GLY A 218 -12.50 -10.07 26.52
C GLY A 218 -11.61 -9.54 25.39
N LEU A 219 -11.56 -10.29 24.28
CA LEU A 219 -10.76 -9.98 23.08
C LEU A 219 -11.00 -8.54 22.58
N LYS A 220 -9.91 -7.76 22.46
CA LYS A 220 -9.91 -6.41 21.88
C LYS A 220 -8.97 -6.40 20.66
N PRO A 221 -9.46 -6.76 19.47
CA PRO A 221 -8.59 -6.99 18.31
C PRO A 221 -7.93 -5.71 17.76
N MET A 222 -8.42 -4.52 18.11
CA MET A 222 -7.87 -3.22 17.71
C MET A 222 -7.61 -2.32 18.93
N ASP A 223 -6.91 -2.86 19.95
CA ASP A 223 -6.39 -2.05 21.05
C ASP A 223 -5.23 -1.16 20.56
N ALA A 224 -5.33 0.15 20.79
CA ALA A 224 -4.39 1.12 20.22
C ALA A 224 -2.96 0.99 20.76
N GLU A 225 -2.78 0.59 22.02
CA GLU A 225 -1.46 0.43 22.61
C GLU A 225 -0.82 -0.88 22.17
N GLN A 226 -1.61 -1.96 22.05
CA GLN A 226 -1.14 -3.21 21.45
C GLN A 226 -0.76 -3.01 19.97
N LEU A 227 -1.59 -2.32 19.19
CA LEU A 227 -1.29 -1.98 17.80
C LEU A 227 0.03 -1.20 17.70
N ARG A 228 0.23 -0.19 18.57
CA ARG A 228 1.46 0.61 18.58
C ARG A 228 2.69 -0.25 18.84
N ASP A 229 2.65 -1.08 19.88
CA ASP A 229 3.77 -1.95 20.26
C ASP A 229 4.11 -2.95 19.14
N TYR A 230 3.09 -3.67 18.64
CA TYR A 230 3.29 -4.70 17.62
C TYR A 230 3.68 -4.10 16.26
N ALA A 231 3.12 -2.94 15.88
CA ALA A 231 3.51 -2.26 14.67
C ALA A 231 4.96 -1.76 14.72
N HIS A 232 5.45 -1.27 15.87
CA HIS A 232 6.87 -0.89 16.00
C HIS A 232 7.79 -2.10 15.81
N GLN A 233 7.48 -3.24 16.44
CA GLN A 233 8.25 -4.47 16.28
C GLN A 233 8.26 -4.95 14.81
N MET A 234 7.12 -4.87 14.12
CA MET A 234 7.02 -5.22 12.71
C MET A 234 7.82 -4.27 11.81
N VAL A 235 7.80 -2.96 12.08
CA VAL A 235 8.59 -1.99 11.32
C VAL A 235 10.09 -2.24 11.51
N ASP A 236 10.53 -2.51 12.74
CA ASP A 236 11.93 -2.84 13.02
C ASP A 236 12.34 -4.13 12.28
N PHE A 237 11.50 -5.18 12.30
CA PHE A 237 11.74 -6.42 11.56
C PHE A 237 11.87 -6.20 10.04
N ILE A 238 10.96 -5.41 9.45
CA ILE A 238 10.99 -5.11 8.00
C ILE A 238 12.24 -4.29 7.65
N ALA A 239 12.62 -3.32 8.48
CA ALA A 239 13.82 -2.52 8.26
C ALA A 239 15.09 -3.40 8.32
N ASP A 240 15.18 -4.31 9.30
CA ASP A 240 16.28 -5.27 9.42
C ASP A 240 16.32 -6.25 8.24
N TYR A 241 15.16 -6.66 7.72
CA TYR A 241 15.06 -7.44 6.49
C TYR A 241 15.67 -6.70 5.30
N TYR A 242 15.34 -5.43 5.06
CA TYR A 242 15.94 -4.66 3.96
C TYR A 242 17.45 -4.44 4.16
N ASN A 243 17.91 -4.23 5.40
CA ASN A 243 19.34 -4.09 5.71
C ASN A 243 20.15 -5.37 5.46
N SER A 244 19.51 -6.54 5.60
CA SER A 244 20.16 -7.84 5.47
C SER A 244 19.79 -8.59 4.19
N ILE A 245 18.99 -7.99 3.30
CA ILE A 245 18.38 -8.69 2.17
C ILE A 245 19.41 -9.31 1.20
N GLU A 246 20.57 -8.66 1.03
CA GLU A 246 21.69 -9.16 0.22
C GLU A 246 22.30 -10.46 0.76
N SER A 247 22.06 -10.80 2.02
CA SER A 247 22.60 -12.04 2.63
C SER A 247 21.79 -13.29 2.33
N PHE A 248 20.54 -13.14 1.85
CA PHE A 248 19.71 -14.28 1.45
C PHE A 248 19.99 -14.70 0.01
N PRO A 249 19.87 -15.99 -0.33
CA PRO A 249 19.85 -16.41 -1.73
C PRO A 249 18.65 -15.76 -2.44
N VAL A 250 18.87 -15.14 -3.60
CA VAL A 250 17.83 -14.35 -4.29
C VAL A 250 16.62 -15.23 -4.65
N LEU A 251 16.89 -16.37 -5.30
CA LEU A 251 15.90 -17.41 -5.56
C LEU A 251 15.84 -18.37 -4.37
N SER A 252 14.62 -18.70 -3.91
CA SER A 252 14.45 -19.67 -2.83
C SER A 252 14.96 -21.06 -3.25
N GLN A 253 15.64 -21.75 -2.33
CA GLN A 253 16.25 -23.07 -2.54
C GLN A 253 15.46 -24.22 -1.88
N VAL A 254 14.24 -23.95 -1.41
CA VAL A 254 13.39 -24.98 -0.78
C VAL A 254 12.76 -25.91 -1.81
N GLN A 255 12.41 -27.12 -1.36
CA GLN A 255 11.68 -28.08 -2.19
C GLN A 255 10.15 -27.88 -2.05
N PRO A 256 9.36 -28.25 -3.08
CA PRO A 256 7.90 -28.24 -2.98
C PRO A 256 7.39 -29.02 -1.76
N GLY A 257 6.46 -28.41 -1.01
CA GLY A 257 5.89 -29.00 0.21
C GLY A 257 6.74 -28.84 1.49
N TYR A 258 7.86 -28.10 1.46
CA TYR A 258 8.72 -27.94 2.65
C TYR A 258 7.97 -27.37 3.87
N LEU A 259 7.12 -26.36 3.68
CA LEU A 259 6.50 -25.61 4.76
C LEU A 259 5.50 -26.46 5.57
N HIS A 260 4.79 -27.39 4.92
CA HIS A 260 3.86 -28.31 5.59
C HIS A 260 4.56 -29.18 6.64
N LYS A 261 5.88 -29.42 6.50
CA LYS A 261 6.65 -30.18 7.48
C LYS A 261 7.08 -29.35 8.70
N LEU A 262 6.98 -28.02 8.61
CA LEU A 262 7.48 -27.07 9.63
C LEU A 262 6.36 -26.37 10.43
N ILE A 263 5.13 -26.39 9.91
CA ILE A 263 3.95 -25.76 10.50
C ILE A 263 3.02 -26.87 11.02
N PRO A 264 2.35 -26.67 12.18
CA PRO A 264 1.34 -27.61 12.66
C PRO A 264 0.24 -27.88 11.62
N ASP A 265 -0.34 -29.07 11.67
CA ASP A 265 -1.41 -29.51 10.76
C ASP A 265 -2.78 -28.86 11.02
N SER A 266 -2.88 -28.05 12.08
CA SER A 266 -4.11 -27.43 12.56
C SER A 266 -3.83 -26.07 13.22
N ALA A 267 -4.83 -25.19 13.19
CA ALA A 267 -4.75 -23.87 13.82
C ALA A 267 -4.71 -23.99 15.37
N PRO A 268 -4.00 -23.09 16.07
CA PRO A 268 -3.84 -23.20 17.51
C PRO A 268 -5.14 -22.89 18.26
N ASN A 269 -5.43 -23.66 19.32
CA ASN A 269 -6.57 -23.42 20.23
C ASN A 269 -6.38 -22.22 21.16
N HIS A 270 -5.13 -21.77 21.33
CA HIS A 270 -4.73 -20.70 22.23
C HIS A 270 -3.90 -19.66 21.47
N PRO A 271 -3.96 -18.37 21.87
CA PRO A 271 -3.18 -17.35 21.19
C PRO A 271 -1.67 -17.58 21.39
N GLU A 272 -0.90 -17.28 20.35
CA GLU A 272 0.55 -17.24 20.39
C GLU A 272 1.06 -15.80 20.48
N SER A 273 2.29 -15.62 20.96
CA SER A 273 2.91 -14.30 21.03
C SER A 273 3.36 -13.82 19.65
N LEU A 274 3.40 -12.49 19.41
CA LEU A 274 3.98 -11.95 18.18
C LEU A 274 5.43 -12.40 17.97
N GLN A 275 6.22 -12.51 19.05
CA GLN A 275 7.60 -12.96 18.95
C GLN A 275 7.70 -14.37 18.38
N ASN A 276 6.86 -15.31 18.85
CA ASN A 276 6.84 -16.67 18.31
C ASN A 276 6.51 -16.68 16.81
N VAL A 277 5.57 -15.82 16.39
CA VAL A 277 5.20 -15.69 14.98
C VAL A 277 6.35 -15.10 14.15
N LEU A 278 7.05 -14.08 14.67
CA LEU A 278 8.20 -13.49 13.98
C LEU A 278 9.39 -14.47 13.90
N ASP A 279 9.62 -15.26 14.95
CA ASP A 279 10.62 -16.32 14.96
C ASP A 279 10.31 -17.38 13.88
N ASP A 280 9.04 -17.76 13.74
CA ASP A 280 8.56 -18.67 12.69
C ASP A 280 8.66 -18.04 11.30
N VAL A 281 8.36 -16.73 11.15
CA VAL A 281 8.58 -16.02 9.88
C VAL A 281 10.05 -16.08 9.49
N GLN A 282 10.97 -15.81 10.42
CA GLN A 282 12.40 -15.85 10.15
C GLN A 282 12.92 -17.26 9.82
N ALA A 283 12.52 -18.27 10.61
CA ALA A 283 13.07 -19.62 10.48
C ALA A 283 12.38 -20.47 9.41
N LYS A 284 11.09 -20.25 9.13
CA LYS A 284 10.26 -21.13 8.30
C LYS A 284 9.73 -20.45 7.03
N ILE A 285 9.47 -19.13 7.07
CA ILE A 285 8.90 -18.41 5.93
C ILE A 285 10.01 -17.82 5.04
N LEU A 286 10.93 -17.02 5.59
CA LEU A 286 11.98 -16.35 4.81
C LEU A 286 12.81 -17.29 3.92
N PRO A 287 13.18 -18.53 4.34
CA PRO A 287 13.88 -19.46 3.44
C PRO A 287 13.09 -19.83 2.18
N GLY A 288 11.76 -19.79 2.25
CA GLY A 288 10.85 -20.04 1.11
C GLY A 288 10.54 -18.80 0.27
N VAL A 289 11.04 -17.62 0.66
CA VAL A 289 10.81 -16.38 -0.07
C VAL A 289 11.83 -16.26 -1.20
N THR A 290 11.35 -16.03 -2.42
CA THR A 290 12.20 -15.45 -3.47
C THR A 290 12.25 -13.94 -3.24
N HIS A 291 13.44 -13.38 -3.08
CA HIS A 291 13.62 -12.03 -2.60
C HIS A 291 13.54 -10.99 -3.73
N TRP A 292 12.32 -10.68 -4.17
CA TRP A 292 12.03 -9.69 -5.22
C TRP A 292 12.61 -8.28 -4.97
N GLN A 293 12.88 -7.94 -3.70
CA GLN A 293 13.46 -6.65 -3.33
C GLN A 293 14.99 -6.69 -3.21
N SER A 294 15.62 -7.87 -3.38
CA SER A 294 17.07 -8.00 -3.38
C SER A 294 17.66 -7.14 -4.51
N PRO A 295 18.77 -6.41 -4.27
CA PRO A 295 19.44 -5.66 -5.33
C PRO A 295 20.07 -6.57 -6.41
N ASN A 296 20.11 -7.89 -6.16
CA ASN A 296 20.58 -8.90 -7.11
C ASN A 296 19.43 -9.65 -7.82
N TYR A 297 18.20 -9.11 -7.73
CA TYR A 297 17.03 -9.62 -8.45
C TYR A 297 16.92 -8.95 -9.84
N PHE A 298 17.08 -9.74 -10.90
CA PHE A 298 17.05 -9.30 -12.30
C PHE A 298 16.07 -10.10 -13.18
N ALA A 299 15.23 -10.94 -12.56
CA ALA A 299 14.26 -11.78 -13.25
C ALA A 299 12.95 -11.04 -13.56
N TYR A 300 12.21 -11.51 -14.58
CA TYR A 300 10.91 -10.97 -14.98
C TYR A 300 10.93 -9.44 -15.21
N TYR A 301 10.17 -8.70 -14.41
CA TYR A 301 10.27 -7.27 -14.20
C TYR A 301 10.27 -7.00 -12.69
N PRO A 302 10.90 -5.91 -12.24
CA PRO A 302 10.96 -5.61 -10.82
C PRO A 302 9.55 -5.37 -10.24
N SER A 303 9.37 -5.71 -8.97
CA SER A 303 8.19 -5.38 -8.18
C SER A 303 8.55 -4.18 -7.29
N ASN A 304 8.53 -2.97 -7.85
CA ASN A 304 9.04 -1.82 -7.12
C ASN A 304 8.21 -1.51 -5.87
N SER A 305 8.91 -1.31 -4.76
CA SER A 305 8.36 -0.75 -3.54
C SER A 305 9.19 0.44 -3.10
N SER A 306 8.67 1.19 -2.13
CA SER A 306 9.40 2.31 -1.53
C SER A 306 8.89 2.58 -0.13
N VAL A 307 9.64 3.37 0.64
CA VAL A 307 9.17 3.85 1.95
C VAL A 307 7.83 4.58 1.80
N ALA A 308 7.68 5.45 0.78
CA ALA A 308 6.45 6.18 0.54
C ALA A 308 5.26 5.25 0.20
N GLY A 309 5.49 4.28 -0.69
CA GLY A 309 4.48 3.30 -1.07
C GLY A 309 4.05 2.41 0.12
N PHE A 310 5.02 1.99 0.93
CA PHE A 310 4.79 1.21 2.14
C PHE A 310 3.98 1.97 3.19
N LEU A 311 4.31 3.25 3.44
CA LEU A 311 3.54 4.10 4.35
C LEU A 311 2.11 4.30 3.87
N GLY A 312 1.90 4.41 2.56
CA GLY A 312 0.56 4.51 1.98
C GLY A 312 -0.26 3.23 2.15
N GLU A 313 0.37 2.06 1.99
CA GLU A 313 -0.26 0.77 2.29
C GLU A 313 -0.57 0.61 3.78
N MET A 314 0.37 0.98 4.66
CA MET A 314 0.17 0.94 6.10
C MET A 314 -1.01 1.82 6.53
N LEU A 315 -1.13 3.03 5.96
CA LEU A 315 -2.26 3.91 6.20
C LEU A 315 -3.56 3.37 5.63
N SER A 316 -3.55 2.82 4.41
CA SER A 316 -4.72 2.16 3.82
C SER A 316 -5.21 1.00 4.70
N ALA A 317 -4.30 0.18 5.22
CA ALA A 317 -4.63 -0.94 6.09
C ALA A 317 -5.14 -0.48 7.46
N GLY A 318 -4.58 0.60 8.02
CA GLY A 318 -5.03 1.17 9.29
C GLY A 318 -6.42 1.80 9.22
N LEU A 319 -6.76 2.48 8.11
CA LEU A 319 -8.10 3.04 7.87
C LEU A 319 -9.13 1.96 7.53
N ASN A 320 -8.71 0.91 6.82
CA ASN A 320 -9.52 -0.25 6.44
C ASN A 320 -10.91 0.09 5.84
N ILE A 321 -10.95 1.11 4.98
CA ILE A 321 -12.19 1.53 4.30
C ILE A 321 -12.51 0.60 3.13
N VAL A 322 -13.79 0.50 2.79
CA VAL A 322 -14.27 -0.20 1.58
C VAL A 322 -14.90 0.82 0.64
N GLY A 323 -14.13 1.30 -0.33
CA GLY A 323 -14.49 2.44 -1.20
C GLY A 323 -15.25 2.04 -2.47
N PHE A 324 -16.39 1.35 -2.34
CA PHE A 324 -17.15 0.88 -3.52
C PHE A 324 -17.97 1.98 -4.19
N SER A 325 -18.48 2.93 -3.41
CA SER A 325 -19.19 4.12 -3.88
C SER A 325 -18.65 5.36 -3.18
N TRP A 326 -18.86 6.53 -3.79
CA TRP A 326 -18.35 7.79 -3.23
C TRP A 326 -18.77 7.99 -1.76
N ILE A 327 -20.01 7.70 -1.41
CA ILE A 327 -20.54 7.92 -0.05
C ILE A 327 -19.85 7.05 1.03
N THR A 328 -19.27 5.90 0.66
CA THR A 328 -18.59 5.01 1.60
C THR A 328 -17.24 5.54 2.07
N SER A 329 -16.58 6.34 1.21
CA SER A 329 -15.37 7.08 1.55
C SER A 329 -15.08 8.10 0.44
N PRO A 330 -15.58 9.34 0.55
CA PRO A 330 -15.38 10.37 -0.47
C PRO A 330 -13.89 10.61 -0.78
N ALA A 331 -13.07 10.62 0.27
CA ALA A 331 -11.62 10.77 0.13
C ALA A 331 -10.96 9.65 -0.69
N ALA A 332 -11.47 8.41 -0.62
CA ALA A 332 -10.92 7.32 -1.41
C ALA A 332 -11.15 7.49 -2.90
N THR A 333 -12.40 7.84 -3.27
CA THR A 333 -12.78 8.11 -4.66
C THR A 333 -12.09 9.37 -5.20
N GLU A 334 -12.20 10.50 -4.49
CA GLU A 334 -11.71 11.77 -5.00
C GLU A 334 -10.17 11.81 -5.07
N LEU A 335 -9.48 11.22 -4.10
CA LEU A 335 -8.03 11.14 -4.17
C LEU A 335 -7.57 10.29 -5.35
N GLU A 336 -8.27 9.18 -5.66
CA GLU A 336 -7.97 8.34 -6.82
C GLU A 336 -8.11 9.12 -8.14
N MET A 337 -9.19 9.89 -8.30
CA MET A 337 -9.36 10.78 -9.45
C MET A 337 -8.20 11.77 -9.58
N ILE A 338 -7.84 12.44 -8.48
CA ILE A 338 -6.79 13.46 -8.47
C ILE A 338 -5.43 12.86 -8.85
N VAL A 339 -5.03 11.74 -8.24
CA VAL A 339 -3.71 11.16 -8.50
C VAL A 339 -3.59 10.56 -9.89
N LEU A 340 -4.67 10.01 -10.43
CA LEU A 340 -4.68 9.49 -11.81
C LEU A 340 -4.66 10.61 -12.84
N ASP A 341 -5.26 11.77 -12.53
CA ASP A 341 -5.08 12.97 -13.34
C ASP A 341 -3.66 13.51 -13.26
N TRP A 342 -3.02 13.49 -12.08
CA TRP A 342 -1.62 13.88 -11.95
C TRP A 342 -0.71 12.97 -12.78
N LEU A 343 -0.87 11.66 -12.62
CA LEU A 343 -0.07 10.67 -13.37
C LEU A 343 -0.36 10.74 -14.87
N GLY A 344 -1.63 10.88 -15.28
CA GLY A 344 -2.00 11.08 -16.68
C GLY A 344 -1.36 12.32 -17.30
N LYS A 345 -1.29 13.43 -16.55
CA LYS A 345 -0.58 14.66 -16.99
C LYS A 345 0.94 14.47 -17.07
N MET A 346 1.55 13.75 -16.12
CA MET A 346 2.99 13.41 -16.17
C MET A 346 3.34 12.57 -17.40
N LEU A 347 2.43 11.65 -17.77
CA LEU A 347 2.52 10.83 -18.99
C LEU A 347 2.11 11.59 -20.26
N LYS A 348 1.66 12.85 -20.15
CA LYS A 348 1.07 13.63 -21.24
C LYS A 348 -0.01 12.85 -22.01
N LEU A 349 -0.90 12.21 -21.27
CA LEU A 349 -2.10 11.60 -21.87
C LEU A 349 -3.06 12.70 -22.34
N PRO A 350 -3.80 12.47 -23.44
CA PRO A 350 -4.84 13.38 -23.91
C PRO A 350 -5.88 13.74 -22.85
N GLU A 351 -6.47 14.94 -22.94
CA GLU A 351 -7.48 15.42 -21.98
C GLU A 351 -8.69 14.50 -21.84
N HIS A 352 -9.07 13.77 -22.89
CA HIS A 352 -10.19 12.83 -22.85
C HIS A 352 -9.95 11.63 -21.91
N PHE A 353 -8.70 11.33 -21.53
CA PHE A 353 -8.38 10.33 -20.51
C PHE A 353 -8.42 10.87 -19.08
N LEU A 354 -8.49 12.19 -18.90
CA LEU A 354 -8.52 12.81 -17.58
C LEU A 354 -9.94 12.90 -17.04
N SER A 355 -10.07 12.99 -15.72
CA SER A 355 -11.35 13.00 -15.02
C SER A 355 -12.27 14.15 -15.45
N THR A 356 -11.70 15.26 -15.93
CA THR A 356 -12.41 16.43 -16.46
C THR A 356 -13.01 16.20 -17.86
N GLY A 357 -12.58 15.17 -18.58
CA GLY A 357 -13.10 14.78 -19.89
C GLY A 357 -14.26 13.78 -19.83
N GLN A 358 -14.52 13.08 -20.93
CA GLN A 358 -15.51 11.99 -20.98
C GLN A 358 -14.98 10.69 -20.36
N GLY A 359 -13.67 10.50 -20.36
CA GLY A 359 -12.98 9.34 -19.82
C GLY A 359 -12.48 9.56 -18.39
N GLY A 360 -11.45 8.83 -17.98
CA GLY A 360 -10.90 8.96 -16.64
C GLY A 360 -10.03 7.77 -16.28
N GLY A 361 -9.38 7.88 -15.12
CA GLY A 361 -8.57 6.81 -14.56
C GLY A 361 -9.28 6.00 -13.47
N VAL A 362 -8.90 4.73 -13.33
CA VAL A 362 -9.18 3.84 -12.19
C VAL A 362 -7.94 3.04 -11.80
N ILE A 363 -7.71 2.82 -10.50
CA ILE A 363 -6.64 1.93 -10.00
C ILE A 363 -7.18 0.51 -9.84
N GLN A 364 -6.72 -0.40 -10.67
CA GLN A 364 -6.95 -1.84 -10.58
C GLN A 364 -5.84 -2.53 -9.77
N GLY A 365 -6.02 -3.81 -9.47
CA GLY A 365 -4.93 -4.59 -8.89
C GLY A 365 -3.84 -4.92 -9.90
N THR A 366 -4.22 -5.38 -11.08
CA THR A 366 -3.29 -5.91 -12.09
C THR A 366 -3.64 -5.45 -13.50
N ALA A 367 -2.66 -5.49 -14.41
CA ALA A 367 -2.90 -5.30 -15.84
C ALA A 367 -3.89 -6.35 -16.41
N SER A 368 -3.92 -7.56 -15.84
CA SER A 368 -4.89 -8.60 -16.20
C SER A 368 -6.33 -8.17 -15.92
N GLU A 369 -6.58 -7.51 -14.78
CA GLU A 369 -7.88 -6.93 -14.47
C GLU A 369 -8.18 -5.76 -15.42
N ALA A 370 -7.19 -4.90 -15.68
CA ALA A 370 -7.33 -3.76 -16.58
C ALA A 370 -7.75 -4.17 -18.00
N VAL A 371 -7.05 -5.13 -18.62
CA VAL A 371 -7.37 -5.62 -19.96
C VAL A 371 -8.72 -6.34 -19.99
N LEU A 372 -9.07 -7.08 -18.94
CA LEU A 372 -10.36 -7.77 -18.85
C LEU A 372 -11.52 -6.78 -18.86
N VAL A 373 -11.49 -5.73 -18.03
CA VAL A 373 -12.62 -4.81 -17.92
C VAL A 373 -12.85 -4.01 -19.20
N VAL A 374 -11.78 -3.62 -19.91
CA VAL A 374 -11.91 -2.93 -21.21
C VAL A 374 -12.32 -3.88 -22.33
N LEU A 375 -11.90 -5.15 -22.29
CA LEU A 375 -12.38 -6.16 -23.25
C LEU A 375 -13.88 -6.43 -23.06
N LEU A 376 -14.36 -6.53 -21.81
CA LEU A 376 -15.79 -6.67 -21.51
C LEU A 376 -16.57 -5.45 -22.01
N ALA A 377 -16.05 -4.23 -21.79
CA ALA A 377 -16.66 -3.01 -22.29
C ALA A 377 -16.73 -2.96 -23.82
N ALA A 378 -15.64 -3.32 -24.51
CA ALA A 378 -15.60 -3.43 -25.97
C ALA A 378 -16.62 -4.44 -26.48
N ARG A 379 -16.62 -5.66 -25.91
CA ARG A 379 -17.54 -6.75 -26.25
C ARG A 379 -18.99 -6.30 -26.10
N ASP A 380 -19.35 -5.74 -24.96
CA ASP A 380 -20.74 -5.37 -24.69
C ASP A 380 -21.18 -4.20 -25.56
N LYS A 381 -20.28 -3.25 -25.84
CA LYS A 381 -20.51 -2.16 -26.80
C LYS A 381 -20.79 -2.71 -28.20
N ALA A 382 -19.99 -3.66 -28.69
CA ALA A 382 -20.21 -4.30 -29.98
C ALA A 382 -21.52 -5.09 -30.01
N LEU A 383 -21.80 -5.92 -29.01
CA LEU A 383 -23.02 -6.75 -28.95
C LEU A 383 -24.32 -5.92 -28.85
N ARG A 384 -24.27 -4.70 -28.29
CA ARG A 384 -25.39 -3.75 -28.36
C ARG A 384 -25.66 -3.27 -29.79
N LYS A 385 -24.63 -3.16 -30.63
CA LYS A 385 -24.73 -2.73 -32.04
C LYS A 385 -25.15 -3.89 -32.96
N VAL A 386 -24.52 -5.06 -32.82
CA VAL A 386 -24.69 -6.19 -33.77
C VAL A 386 -25.62 -7.31 -33.27
N GLY A 387 -26.05 -7.25 -32.01
CA GLY A 387 -26.91 -8.25 -31.38
C GLY A 387 -26.12 -9.31 -30.59
N LYS A 388 -26.72 -9.81 -29.49
CA LYS A 388 -26.08 -10.73 -28.53
C LYS A 388 -25.62 -12.06 -29.14
N ASN A 389 -26.29 -12.53 -30.18
CA ASN A 389 -25.96 -13.79 -30.86
C ASN A 389 -24.66 -13.70 -31.70
N ALA A 390 -24.10 -12.50 -31.87
CA ALA A 390 -22.85 -12.30 -32.60
C ALA A 390 -21.59 -12.55 -31.75
N LEU A 391 -21.72 -13.00 -30.49
CA LEU A 391 -20.58 -13.25 -29.60
C LEU A 391 -19.56 -14.21 -30.23
N GLU A 392 -20.03 -15.28 -30.87
CA GLU A 392 -19.21 -16.28 -31.57
C GLU A 392 -18.43 -15.71 -32.77
N LYS A 393 -18.74 -14.48 -33.20
CA LYS A 393 -18.11 -13.82 -34.35
C LYS A 393 -17.07 -12.77 -33.95
N LEU A 394 -16.97 -12.43 -32.67
CA LEU A 394 -16.08 -11.36 -32.22
C LEU A 394 -14.62 -11.83 -32.22
N VAL A 395 -13.73 -11.01 -32.78
CA VAL A 395 -12.30 -11.32 -32.95
C VAL A 395 -11.42 -10.35 -32.18
N VAL A 396 -10.46 -10.89 -31.43
CA VAL A 396 -9.45 -10.14 -30.70
C VAL A 396 -8.08 -10.36 -31.34
N TYR A 397 -7.30 -9.29 -31.53
CA TYR A 397 -5.99 -9.31 -32.15
C TYR A 397 -4.91 -8.86 -31.16
N ALA A 398 -3.76 -9.54 -31.21
CA ALA A 398 -2.57 -9.21 -30.45
C ALA A 398 -1.33 -9.82 -31.10
N SER A 399 -0.15 -9.36 -30.71
CA SER A 399 1.11 -10.02 -31.12
C SER A 399 1.35 -11.30 -30.31
N ASP A 400 2.19 -12.19 -30.84
CA ASP A 400 2.74 -13.34 -30.11
C ASP A 400 3.65 -12.96 -28.92
N GLN A 401 3.99 -11.67 -28.78
CA GLN A 401 4.72 -11.12 -27.64
C GLN A 401 3.81 -10.51 -26.56
N THR A 402 2.52 -10.36 -26.85
CA THR A 402 1.55 -9.81 -25.89
C THR A 402 1.43 -10.74 -24.68
N HIS A 403 1.34 -10.15 -23.49
CA HIS A 403 1.31 -10.93 -22.26
C HIS A 403 0.09 -11.86 -22.21
N ALA A 404 0.27 -13.08 -21.68
CA ALA A 404 -0.76 -14.13 -21.62
C ALA A 404 -2.04 -13.72 -20.86
N SER A 405 -2.01 -12.61 -20.11
CA SER A 405 -3.20 -12.03 -19.47
C SER A 405 -4.30 -11.66 -20.47
N LEU A 406 -3.95 -11.28 -21.71
CA LEU A 406 -4.97 -11.01 -22.74
C LEU A 406 -5.70 -12.27 -23.13
N GLN A 407 -5.00 -13.37 -23.44
CA GLN A 407 -5.63 -14.64 -23.79
C GLN A 407 -6.52 -15.15 -22.64
N LYS A 408 -6.06 -15.00 -21.40
CA LYS A 408 -6.88 -15.29 -20.21
C LYS A 408 -8.11 -14.39 -20.12
N ALA A 409 -7.99 -13.11 -20.45
CA ALA A 409 -9.12 -12.19 -20.49
C ALA A 409 -10.12 -12.58 -21.59
N CYS A 410 -9.66 -12.99 -22.77
CA CYS A 410 -10.50 -13.53 -23.84
C CYS A 410 -11.31 -14.74 -23.36
N GLN A 411 -10.66 -15.70 -22.68
CA GLN A 411 -11.32 -16.87 -22.11
C GLN A 411 -12.42 -16.48 -21.10
N ILE A 412 -12.12 -15.57 -20.16
CA ILE A 412 -13.09 -15.11 -19.16
C ILE A 412 -14.23 -14.31 -19.81
N ALA A 413 -13.94 -13.52 -20.84
CA ALA A 413 -14.92 -12.70 -21.55
C ALA A 413 -15.81 -13.52 -22.51
N GLY A 414 -15.54 -14.82 -22.69
CA GLY A 414 -16.30 -15.70 -23.58
C GLY A 414 -15.96 -15.51 -25.06
N ILE A 415 -14.79 -14.96 -25.37
CA ILE A 415 -14.27 -14.93 -26.74
C ILE A 415 -13.86 -16.35 -27.12
N HIS A 416 -14.31 -16.80 -28.28
CA HIS A 416 -13.98 -18.11 -28.80
C HIS A 416 -12.45 -18.25 -28.98
N PRO A 417 -11.81 -19.35 -28.54
CA PRO A 417 -10.37 -19.52 -28.64
C PRO A 417 -9.85 -19.34 -30.08
N GLU A 418 -10.60 -19.84 -31.06
CA GLU A 418 -10.28 -19.70 -32.48
C GLU A 418 -10.37 -18.26 -32.99
N ASN A 419 -11.00 -17.34 -32.27
CA ASN A 419 -11.12 -15.92 -32.64
C ASN A 419 -10.16 -15.02 -31.84
N CYS A 420 -9.21 -15.60 -31.11
CA CYS A 420 -8.08 -14.86 -30.56
C CYS A 420 -6.90 -14.97 -31.54
N ARG A 421 -6.71 -13.95 -32.36
CA ARG A 421 -5.65 -13.88 -33.39
C ARG A 421 -4.35 -13.46 -32.74
N ILE A 422 -3.43 -14.42 -32.64
CA ILE A 422 -2.06 -14.20 -32.19
C ILE A 422 -1.17 -14.05 -33.42
N LEU A 423 -0.82 -12.81 -33.72
CA LEU A 423 -0.06 -12.42 -34.91
C LEU A 423 1.42 -12.62 -34.65
N LYS A 424 2.06 -13.44 -35.48
CA LYS A 424 3.48 -13.76 -35.34
C LYS A 424 4.35 -12.54 -35.60
N THR A 425 5.35 -12.33 -34.76
CA THR A 425 6.34 -11.26 -34.92
C THR A 425 7.73 -11.86 -35.02
N ASP A 426 8.67 -11.11 -35.58
CA ASP A 426 10.04 -11.58 -35.78
C ASP A 426 11.07 -10.46 -35.61
N SER A 427 12.34 -10.80 -35.77
CA SER A 427 13.45 -9.87 -35.62
C SER A 427 13.44 -8.69 -36.59
N SER A 428 12.79 -8.79 -37.76
CA SER A 428 12.77 -7.70 -38.76
C SER A 428 12.04 -6.45 -38.25
N THR A 429 11.08 -6.63 -37.33
CA THR A 429 10.35 -5.55 -36.66
C THR A 429 10.75 -5.40 -35.19
N ASN A 430 11.85 -6.03 -34.77
CA ASN A 430 12.24 -6.17 -33.35
C ASN A 430 11.09 -6.75 -32.50
N TYR A 431 10.36 -7.72 -33.04
CA TYR A 431 9.24 -8.40 -32.40
C TYR A 431 8.04 -7.48 -32.07
N SER A 432 7.91 -6.37 -32.79
CA SER A 432 6.69 -5.56 -32.77
C SER A 432 5.68 -6.05 -33.80
N ILE A 433 4.39 -5.83 -33.55
CA ILE A 433 3.34 -6.13 -34.52
C ILE A 433 3.49 -5.27 -35.79
N SER A 434 3.43 -5.93 -36.95
CA SER A 434 3.41 -5.24 -38.24
C SER A 434 1.99 -4.72 -38.55
N PRO A 435 1.82 -3.43 -38.94
CA PRO A 435 0.54 -2.90 -39.41
C PRO A 435 -0.03 -3.65 -40.63
N ASP A 436 0.83 -4.13 -41.52
CA ASP A 436 0.41 -4.89 -42.71
C ASP A 436 -0.17 -6.25 -42.32
N LEU A 437 0.50 -6.95 -41.39
CA LEU A 437 0.04 -8.24 -40.88
C LEU A 437 -1.32 -8.12 -40.17
N LEU A 438 -1.51 -7.05 -39.39
CA LEU A 438 -2.80 -6.77 -38.77
C LEU A 438 -3.89 -6.51 -39.83
N THR A 439 -3.57 -5.72 -40.86
CA THR A 439 -4.51 -5.36 -41.93
C THR A 439 -4.93 -6.59 -42.72
N GLU A 440 -4.01 -7.50 -43.02
CA GLU A 440 -4.27 -8.78 -43.68
C GLU A 440 -5.19 -9.67 -42.83
N ALA A 441 -4.88 -9.83 -41.54
CA ALA A 441 -5.68 -10.63 -40.61
C ALA A 441 -7.12 -10.10 -40.50
N ILE A 442 -7.28 -8.79 -40.35
CA ILE A 442 -8.59 -8.13 -40.30
C ILE A 442 -9.37 -8.36 -41.62
N SER A 443 -8.70 -8.19 -42.76
CA SER A 443 -9.31 -8.35 -44.08
C SER A 443 -9.81 -9.78 -44.30
N HIS A 444 -9.03 -10.78 -43.89
CA HIS A 444 -9.42 -12.18 -43.91
C HIS A 444 -10.66 -12.43 -43.03
N ASP A 445 -10.64 -11.97 -41.78
CA ASP A 445 -11.72 -12.21 -40.82
C ASP A 445 -13.03 -11.53 -41.25
N LEU A 446 -12.96 -10.31 -41.79
CA LEU A 446 -14.11 -9.66 -42.42
C LEU A 446 -14.64 -10.45 -43.62
N GLY A 447 -13.75 -11.00 -44.45
CA GLY A 447 -14.10 -11.81 -45.63
C GLY A 447 -14.88 -13.09 -45.31
N VAL A 448 -14.64 -13.68 -44.13
CA VAL A 448 -15.39 -14.86 -43.64
C VAL A 448 -16.55 -14.50 -42.70
N GLY A 449 -16.90 -13.22 -42.59
CA GLY A 449 -18.06 -12.73 -41.84
C GLY A 449 -17.87 -12.67 -40.32
N LEU A 450 -16.61 -12.66 -39.85
CA LEU A 450 -16.26 -12.36 -38.46
C LEU A 450 -16.23 -10.84 -38.22
N ILE A 451 -16.21 -10.45 -36.95
CA ILE A 451 -16.33 -9.07 -36.50
C ILE A 451 -15.07 -8.70 -35.71
N PRO A 452 -14.15 -7.91 -36.30
CA PRO A 452 -13.03 -7.34 -35.57
C PRO A 452 -13.52 -6.53 -34.37
N LEU A 453 -13.07 -6.88 -33.16
CA LEU A 453 -13.54 -6.28 -31.91
C LEU A 453 -12.48 -5.44 -31.22
N PHE A 454 -11.29 -6.02 -31.03
CA PHE A 454 -10.33 -5.52 -30.05
C PHE A 454 -8.90 -5.73 -30.54
N LEU A 455 -8.06 -4.70 -30.44
CA LEU A 455 -6.62 -4.79 -30.61
C LEU A 455 -5.93 -4.47 -29.28
N CYS A 456 -5.04 -5.36 -28.84
CA CYS A 456 -4.11 -5.08 -27.75
C CYS A 456 -2.72 -4.81 -28.36
N ALA A 457 -2.26 -3.56 -28.30
CA ALA A 457 -0.87 -3.21 -28.57
C ALA A 457 -0.09 -3.09 -27.25
N THR A 458 1.18 -3.44 -27.29
CA THR A 458 2.05 -3.48 -26.12
C THR A 458 3.21 -2.50 -26.27
N VAL A 459 3.43 -1.69 -25.24
CA VAL A 459 4.64 -0.85 -25.11
C VAL A 459 5.52 -1.46 -24.02
N GLY A 460 6.58 -2.16 -24.45
CA GLY A 460 7.45 -2.92 -23.58
C GLY A 460 6.92 -4.32 -23.30
N THR A 461 6.93 -5.19 -24.33
CA THR A 461 6.52 -6.60 -24.21
C THR A 461 7.30 -7.34 -23.13
N THR A 462 6.72 -8.43 -22.61
CA THR A 462 7.32 -9.14 -21.47
C THR A 462 8.64 -9.82 -21.83
N SER A 463 8.70 -10.39 -23.03
CA SER A 463 9.85 -11.15 -23.52
C SER A 463 11.08 -10.26 -23.70
N SER A 464 10.98 -9.25 -24.58
CA SER A 464 12.12 -8.50 -25.10
C SER A 464 11.98 -6.98 -25.03
N THR A 465 10.97 -6.46 -24.32
CA THR A 465 10.64 -5.03 -24.32
C THR A 465 10.34 -4.43 -25.70
N ALA A 466 9.84 -5.23 -26.65
CA ALA A 466 9.38 -4.74 -27.95
C ALA A 466 8.27 -3.68 -27.78
N VAL A 467 8.17 -2.76 -28.75
CA VAL A 467 7.21 -1.67 -28.74
C VAL A 467 6.41 -1.67 -30.03
N ASP A 468 5.10 -1.84 -29.91
CA ASP A 468 4.18 -1.82 -31.05
C ASP A 468 3.95 -0.38 -31.58
N PRO A 469 3.86 -0.19 -32.92
CA PRO A 469 3.72 1.14 -33.53
C PRO A 469 2.29 1.70 -33.37
N LEU A 470 2.04 2.39 -32.27
CA LEU A 470 0.67 2.79 -31.86
C LEU A 470 -0.06 3.69 -32.87
N LEU A 471 0.64 4.60 -33.56
CA LEU A 471 0.01 5.56 -34.47
C LEU A 471 -0.61 4.87 -35.69
N GLU A 472 0.11 3.95 -36.30
CA GLU A 472 -0.32 3.14 -37.45
C GLU A 472 -1.44 2.19 -37.05
N LEU A 473 -1.27 1.49 -35.92
CA LEU A 473 -2.27 0.56 -35.38
C LEU A 473 -3.56 1.26 -34.96
N GLY A 474 -3.45 2.48 -34.42
CA GLY A 474 -4.61 3.30 -34.06
C GLY A 474 -5.43 3.70 -35.27
N LYS A 475 -4.79 4.08 -36.39
CA LYS A 475 -5.48 4.35 -37.66
C LYS A 475 -6.22 3.11 -38.18
N ILE A 476 -5.57 1.94 -38.16
CA ILE A 476 -6.20 0.67 -38.58
C ILE A 476 -7.40 0.33 -37.70
N SER A 477 -7.23 0.42 -36.37
CA SER A 477 -8.28 0.10 -35.40
C SER A 477 -9.51 1.00 -35.60
N LYS A 478 -9.29 2.29 -35.77
CA LYS A 478 -10.33 3.29 -36.00
C LYS A 478 -11.09 3.05 -37.31
N SER A 479 -10.38 2.76 -38.39
CA SER A 479 -11.01 2.45 -39.69
C SER A 479 -11.87 1.19 -39.68
N ASN A 480 -11.62 0.27 -38.74
CA ASN A 480 -12.36 -0.98 -38.58
C ASN A 480 -13.29 -0.98 -37.35
N GLU A 481 -13.53 0.19 -36.73
CA GLU A 481 -14.36 0.35 -35.52
C GLU A 481 -13.98 -0.56 -34.34
N MET A 482 -12.70 -0.94 -34.24
CA MET A 482 -12.20 -1.78 -33.16
C MET A 482 -11.86 -0.97 -31.91
N TRP A 483 -12.03 -1.58 -30.74
CA TRP A 483 -11.47 -1.05 -29.51
C TRP A 483 -9.94 -1.17 -29.53
N PHE A 484 -9.24 -0.07 -29.34
CA PHE A 484 -7.78 -0.05 -29.29
C PHE A 484 -7.27 0.14 -27.86
N HIS A 485 -6.65 -0.91 -27.31
CA HIS A 485 -6.04 -0.90 -25.98
C HIS A 485 -4.52 -0.93 -26.05
N VAL A 486 -3.87 -0.12 -25.21
CA VAL A 486 -2.41 -0.12 -25.03
C VAL A 486 -2.05 -0.64 -23.64
N ASP A 487 -1.37 -1.79 -23.62
CA ASP A 487 -0.72 -2.33 -22.44
C ASP A 487 0.72 -1.81 -22.33
N ALA A 488 0.94 -0.90 -21.40
CA ALA A 488 2.26 -0.39 -21.04
C ALA A 488 2.61 -0.76 -19.58
N ALA A 489 2.20 -1.96 -19.12
CA ALA A 489 2.35 -2.39 -17.74
C ALA A 489 3.74 -2.11 -17.15
N TYR A 490 4.82 -2.41 -17.88
CA TYR A 490 6.18 -2.15 -17.43
C TYR A 490 6.70 -0.79 -17.90
N ALA A 491 6.76 -0.57 -19.21
CA ALA A 491 7.46 0.57 -19.79
C ALA A 491 6.67 1.90 -19.75
N GLY A 492 5.37 1.86 -19.43
CA GLY A 492 4.55 3.06 -19.29
C GLY A 492 5.12 4.05 -18.28
N SER A 493 5.71 3.56 -17.19
CA SER A 493 6.42 4.38 -16.22
C SER A 493 7.54 5.21 -16.86
N ALA A 494 8.31 4.65 -17.79
CA ALA A 494 9.42 5.38 -18.43
C ALA A 494 8.95 6.64 -19.16
N CYS A 495 7.71 6.64 -19.63
CA CYS A 495 7.14 7.72 -20.43
C CYS A 495 6.83 9.00 -19.63
N ILE A 496 7.04 9.01 -18.30
CA ILE A 496 7.09 10.27 -17.55
C ILE A 496 8.37 11.08 -17.86
N CYS A 497 9.40 10.43 -18.41
CA CYS A 497 10.62 11.07 -18.87
C CYS A 497 10.42 11.57 -20.32
N PRO A 498 10.69 12.85 -20.63
CA PRO A 498 10.43 13.41 -21.96
C PRO A 498 11.04 12.63 -23.13
N GLU A 499 12.26 12.10 -22.96
CA GLU A 499 13.01 11.35 -23.97
C GLU A 499 12.44 9.95 -24.28
N TYR A 500 11.59 9.40 -23.39
CA TYR A 500 10.89 8.13 -23.60
C TYR A 500 9.41 8.33 -23.95
N ARG A 501 8.87 9.55 -23.86
CA ARG A 501 7.45 9.83 -24.16
C ARG A 501 7.05 9.49 -25.60
N GLN A 502 8.01 9.50 -26.53
CA GLN A 502 7.79 9.13 -27.93
C GLN A 502 7.23 7.71 -28.12
N TYR A 503 7.50 6.78 -27.19
CA TYR A 503 6.95 5.42 -27.24
C TYR A 503 5.43 5.36 -26.98
N LEU A 504 4.80 6.49 -26.59
CA LEU A 504 3.35 6.66 -26.51
C LEU A 504 2.79 7.59 -27.60
N ASN A 505 3.55 7.88 -28.68
CA ASN A 505 3.00 8.61 -29.82
C ASN A 505 1.90 7.77 -30.50
N GLY A 506 0.70 8.31 -30.68
CA GLY A 506 -0.47 7.55 -31.14
C GLY A 506 -1.42 7.13 -30.02
N VAL A 507 -1.08 7.35 -28.75
CA VAL A 507 -1.98 7.07 -27.61
C VAL A 507 -3.29 7.87 -27.68
N GLU A 508 -3.31 8.99 -28.39
CA GLU A 508 -4.49 9.79 -28.68
C GLU A 508 -5.57 9.09 -29.52
N GLU A 509 -5.19 8.06 -30.27
CA GLU A 509 -6.12 7.23 -31.05
C GLU A 509 -6.67 6.04 -30.25
N THR A 510 -6.20 5.82 -29.02
CA THR A 510 -6.60 4.63 -28.22
C THR A 510 -7.90 4.86 -27.46
N ASP A 511 -8.59 3.77 -27.14
CA ASP A 511 -9.78 3.77 -26.28
C ASP A 511 -9.40 3.54 -24.82
N SER A 512 -8.30 2.83 -24.56
CA SER A 512 -7.79 2.61 -23.21
C SER A 512 -6.27 2.41 -23.15
N PHE A 513 -5.69 2.76 -22.01
CA PHE A 513 -4.25 2.68 -21.72
C PHE A 513 -4.04 2.22 -20.27
N ASN A 514 -3.10 1.31 -20.01
CA ASN A 514 -2.70 0.97 -18.64
C ASN A 514 -1.18 0.99 -18.43
N MET A 515 -0.78 1.23 -17.17
CA MET A 515 0.58 0.96 -16.68
C MET A 515 0.54 0.44 -15.23
N ASN A 516 1.53 -0.38 -14.84
CA ASN A 516 1.63 -0.87 -13.47
C ASN A 516 2.62 -0.01 -12.68
N ALA A 517 2.09 0.83 -11.79
CA ALA A 517 2.91 1.59 -10.86
C ALA A 517 3.73 0.67 -9.92
N HIS A 518 3.25 -0.55 -9.70
CA HIS A 518 3.95 -1.58 -8.93
C HIS A 518 5.06 -2.33 -9.67
N LYS A 519 5.21 -2.13 -10.98
CA LYS A 519 6.38 -2.65 -11.69
C LYS A 519 7.53 -1.67 -11.54
N TRP A 520 7.38 -0.46 -12.09
CA TRP A 520 8.51 0.45 -12.25
C TRP A 520 8.22 1.89 -11.80
N PHE A 521 7.41 2.05 -10.75
CA PHE A 521 7.01 3.37 -10.22
C PHE A 521 6.93 3.44 -8.69
N LEU A 522 7.79 2.67 -8.00
CA LEU A 522 8.02 2.76 -6.54
C LEU A 522 6.77 2.54 -5.66
N THR A 523 5.71 1.94 -6.20
CA THR A 523 4.42 1.81 -5.52
C THR A 523 4.17 0.34 -5.17
N ASN A 524 4.05 -0.01 -3.89
CA ASN A 524 3.92 -1.41 -3.46
C ASN A 524 2.81 -2.18 -4.21
N PHE A 525 3.06 -3.46 -4.50
CA PHE A 525 2.08 -4.36 -5.09
C PHE A 525 0.81 -4.41 -4.23
N ASP A 526 -0.39 -4.20 -4.76
CA ASP A 526 -0.81 -4.12 -6.17
C ASP A 526 -1.29 -2.72 -6.61
N CYS A 527 -0.80 -2.20 -7.74
CA CYS A 527 -1.21 -0.88 -8.24
C CYS A 527 -1.12 -0.78 -9.77
N SER A 528 -2.25 -0.98 -10.46
CA SER A 528 -2.33 -0.91 -11.93
C SER A 528 -3.24 0.25 -12.32
N ALA A 529 -2.69 1.32 -12.88
CA ALA A 529 -3.47 2.45 -13.33
C ALA A 529 -4.01 2.17 -14.74
N LEU A 530 -5.33 2.29 -14.91
CA LEU A 530 -6.03 2.17 -16.18
C LEU A 530 -6.72 3.50 -16.48
N TRP A 531 -6.55 4.02 -17.69
CA TRP A 531 -7.32 5.13 -18.21
C TRP A 531 -8.18 4.66 -19.39
N VAL A 532 -9.40 5.17 -19.46
CA VAL A 532 -10.31 4.95 -20.59
C VAL A 532 -10.74 6.29 -21.16
N LYS A 533 -10.96 6.33 -22.48
CA LYS A 533 -11.41 7.53 -23.20
C LYS A 533 -12.90 7.83 -22.98
N ASP A 534 -13.70 6.79 -22.78
CA ASP A 534 -15.12 6.89 -22.44
C ASP A 534 -15.45 5.98 -21.25
N ARG A 535 -15.73 6.60 -20.10
CA ARG A 535 -16.09 5.88 -18.87
C ARG A 535 -17.41 5.12 -18.98
N ASN A 536 -18.32 5.58 -19.84
CA ASN A 536 -19.65 4.98 -19.96
C ASN A 536 -19.58 3.56 -20.52
N ALA A 537 -18.56 3.24 -21.33
CA ALA A 537 -18.36 1.90 -21.83
C ALA A 537 -18.12 0.89 -20.70
N LEU A 538 -17.32 1.25 -19.69
CA LEU A 538 -17.11 0.44 -18.49
C LEU A 538 -18.40 0.33 -17.67
N ILE A 539 -19.03 1.47 -17.36
CA ILE A 539 -20.24 1.51 -16.52
C ILE A 539 -21.37 0.69 -17.14
N GLN A 540 -21.60 0.80 -18.46
CA GLN A 540 -22.65 0.03 -19.14
C GLN A 540 -22.38 -1.48 -19.18
N SER A 541 -21.12 -1.90 -19.05
CA SER A 541 -20.73 -3.31 -19.06
C SER A 541 -20.74 -3.91 -17.65
N LEU A 542 -20.30 -3.14 -16.65
CA LEU A 542 -19.97 -3.66 -15.31
C LEU A 542 -20.95 -3.21 -14.23
N SER A 543 -21.77 -2.18 -14.48
CA SER A 543 -22.63 -1.64 -13.44
C SER A 543 -23.70 -2.64 -13.02
N THR A 544 -23.85 -2.73 -11.70
CA THR A 544 -25.01 -3.32 -11.04
C THR A 544 -25.56 -2.31 -10.05
N ASN A 545 -26.88 -2.13 -10.04
CA ASN A 545 -27.56 -1.17 -9.17
C ASN A 545 -28.61 -1.82 -8.27
N PRO A 546 -28.20 -2.74 -7.37
CA PRO A 546 -29.12 -3.31 -6.39
C PRO A 546 -29.57 -2.25 -5.37
N GLU A 547 -30.77 -2.41 -4.83
CA GLU A 547 -31.45 -1.41 -3.98
C GLU A 547 -30.60 -0.93 -2.79
N TYR A 548 -29.81 -1.82 -2.17
CA TYR A 548 -29.00 -1.51 -0.99
C TYR A 548 -27.75 -0.65 -1.27
N LEU A 549 -27.40 -0.40 -2.55
CA LEU A 549 -26.28 0.46 -2.94
C LEU A 549 -26.71 1.87 -3.36
N LYS A 550 -28.01 2.11 -3.51
CA LYS A 550 -28.54 3.41 -3.96
C LYS A 550 -28.26 4.49 -2.93
N ASN A 551 -27.88 5.65 -3.43
CA ASN A 551 -27.70 6.86 -2.64
C ASN A 551 -27.90 8.10 -3.52
N LYS A 552 -28.25 9.22 -2.89
CA LYS A 552 -28.60 10.47 -3.60
C LYS A 552 -27.50 11.00 -4.51
N ALA A 553 -26.23 10.84 -4.13
CA ALA A 553 -25.10 11.37 -4.91
C ALA A 553 -24.92 10.59 -6.23
N SER A 554 -25.02 9.25 -6.16
CA SER A 554 -24.99 8.38 -7.34
C SER A 554 -26.21 8.59 -8.25
N GLU A 555 -27.41 8.72 -7.68
CA GLU A 555 -28.65 8.97 -8.44
C GLU A 555 -28.64 10.32 -9.17
N ALA A 556 -27.97 11.32 -8.59
CA ALA A 556 -27.77 12.62 -9.22
C ALA A 556 -26.69 12.59 -10.32
N ASN A 557 -25.98 11.48 -10.51
CA ASN A 557 -24.85 11.33 -11.45
C ASN A 557 -23.77 12.41 -11.30
N VAL A 558 -23.56 12.92 -10.08
CA VAL A 558 -22.55 13.96 -9.78
C VAL A 558 -21.26 13.40 -9.17
N VAL A 559 -21.17 12.08 -8.98
CA VAL A 559 -20.02 11.39 -8.36
C VAL A 559 -19.60 10.17 -9.18
N MET A 560 -18.37 9.70 -8.96
CA MET A 560 -17.89 8.44 -9.54
C MET A 560 -18.01 7.30 -8.55
N ASP A 561 -18.69 6.23 -8.96
CA ASP A 561 -18.74 4.98 -8.23
C ASP A 561 -17.80 3.97 -8.89
N TYR A 562 -16.60 3.87 -8.33
CA TYR A 562 -15.54 3.04 -8.89
C TYR A 562 -15.83 1.54 -8.87
N LYS A 563 -16.86 1.06 -8.16
CA LYS A 563 -17.39 -0.30 -8.33
C LYS A 563 -17.78 -0.61 -9.79
N ASP A 564 -18.24 0.39 -10.53
CA ASP A 564 -18.75 0.22 -11.92
C ASP A 564 -17.62 0.31 -12.98
N TRP A 565 -16.37 0.36 -12.53
CA TRP A 565 -15.17 0.47 -13.36
C TRP A 565 -14.24 -0.74 -13.21
N GLN A 566 -14.61 -1.72 -12.39
CA GLN A 566 -13.78 -2.88 -12.06
C GLN A 566 -14.63 -4.15 -11.86
N ILE A 567 -13.98 -5.28 -11.58
CA ILE A 567 -14.69 -6.53 -11.32
C ILE A 567 -15.24 -6.62 -9.89
N PRO A 568 -14.45 -6.38 -8.82
CA PRO A 568 -14.96 -6.51 -7.45
C PRO A 568 -15.90 -5.37 -7.05
N LEU A 569 -16.83 -5.61 -6.13
CA LEU A 569 -17.59 -4.53 -5.50
C LEU A 569 -16.69 -3.72 -4.55
N GLY A 570 -16.10 -4.39 -3.55
CA GLY A 570 -15.26 -3.76 -2.53
C GLY A 570 -13.90 -3.32 -3.08
N ARG A 571 -13.41 -2.19 -2.58
CA ARG A 571 -12.14 -1.57 -3.01
C ARG A 571 -11.31 -1.10 -1.84
N ARG A 572 -9.99 -1.32 -1.91
CA ARG A 572 -9.00 -0.75 -1.00
C ARG A 572 -8.74 0.73 -1.35
N PHE A 573 -8.18 1.48 -0.41
CA PHE A 573 -7.74 2.87 -0.63
C PHE A 573 -6.38 2.93 -1.36
N ARG A 574 -6.30 2.34 -2.57
CA ARG A 574 -5.05 2.19 -3.33
C ARG A 574 -4.41 3.53 -3.73
N SER A 575 -5.20 4.59 -3.86
CA SER A 575 -4.69 5.92 -4.23
C SER A 575 -3.75 6.52 -3.18
N LEU A 576 -3.82 6.11 -1.91
CA LEU A 576 -2.91 6.61 -0.86
C LEU A 576 -1.43 6.31 -1.15
N LYS A 577 -1.09 5.08 -1.56
CA LYS A 577 0.31 4.73 -1.85
C LYS A 577 0.86 5.48 -3.05
N LEU A 578 0.06 5.62 -4.12
CA LEU A 578 0.48 6.37 -5.30
C LEU A 578 0.59 7.87 -4.98
N TRP A 579 -0.36 8.41 -4.21
CA TRP A 579 -0.32 9.80 -3.73
C TRP A 579 0.93 10.09 -2.90
N MET A 580 1.28 9.21 -1.95
CA MET A 580 2.48 9.37 -1.12
C MET A 580 3.76 9.29 -1.95
N VAL A 581 3.86 8.34 -2.89
CA VAL A 581 5.00 8.23 -3.82
C VAL A 581 5.18 9.53 -4.60
N LEU A 582 4.11 10.02 -5.21
CA LEU A 582 4.14 11.27 -6.00
C LEU A 582 4.53 12.48 -5.14
N ARG A 583 4.00 12.58 -3.91
CA ARG A 583 4.26 13.73 -3.03
C ARG A 583 5.62 13.72 -2.35
N LEU A 584 6.10 12.55 -1.94
CA LEU A 584 7.33 12.43 -1.16
C LEU A 584 8.58 12.39 -2.04
N TYR A 585 8.47 11.91 -3.28
CA TYR A 585 9.59 11.89 -4.22
C TYR A 585 9.53 13.03 -5.24
N GLY A 586 8.34 13.39 -5.72
CA GLY A 586 8.19 14.38 -6.79
C GLY A 586 8.62 13.86 -8.17
N LEU A 587 8.15 14.53 -9.22
CA LEU A 587 8.36 14.10 -10.61
C LEU A 587 9.85 13.99 -10.98
N GLU A 588 10.67 14.97 -10.61
CA GLU A 588 12.08 15.02 -10.98
C GLU A 588 12.85 13.81 -10.46
N ASN A 589 12.69 13.45 -9.18
CA ASN A 589 13.36 12.28 -8.61
C ASN A 589 12.82 10.97 -9.20
N LEU A 590 11.52 10.89 -9.52
CA LEU A 590 10.95 9.72 -10.20
C LEU A 590 11.53 9.55 -11.60
N GLN A 591 11.73 10.64 -12.36
CA GLN A 591 12.42 10.59 -13.64
C GLN A 591 13.89 10.17 -13.48
N CYS A 592 14.61 10.74 -12.51
CA CYS A 592 15.99 10.35 -12.23
C CYS A 592 16.11 8.87 -11.84
N TYR A 593 15.18 8.35 -11.05
CA TYR A 593 15.14 6.94 -10.66
C TYR A 593 15.00 6.00 -11.88
N ILE A 594 14.10 6.33 -12.80
CA ILE A 594 13.93 5.57 -14.05
C ILE A 594 15.19 5.67 -14.92
N ARG A 595 15.73 6.87 -15.11
CA ARG A 595 16.96 7.10 -15.89
C ARG A 595 18.13 6.30 -15.35
N ASN A 596 18.31 6.27 -14.03
CA ASN A 596 19.37 5.49 -13.38
C ASN A 596 19.28 4.01 -13.72
N HIS A 597 18.09 3.40 -13.66
CA HIS A 597 17.92 2.01 -14.04
C HIS A 597 18.26 1.76 -15.51
N ILE A 598 17.82 2.65 -16.40
CA ILE A 598 18.14 2.54 -17.83
C ILE A 598 19.64 2.66 -18.08
N GLN A 599 20.34 3.57 -17.38
CA GLN A 599 21.80 3.71 -17.43
C GLN A 599 22.52 2.46 -16.92
N LEU A 600 22.02 1.85 -15.84
CA LEU A 600 22.58 0.59 -15.33
C LEU A 600 22.38 -0.58 -16.31
N ALA A 601 21.26 -0.63 -17.02
CA ALA A 601 21.03 -1.62 -18.06
C ALA A 601 21.92 -1.36 -19.29
N GLU A 602 22.14 -0.11 -19.67
CA GLU A 602 23.09 0.29 -20.72
C GLU A 602 24.54 -0.12 -20.36
N HIS A 603 24.92 0.07 -19.10
CA HIS A 603 26.21 -0.40 -18.59
C HIS A 603 26.35 -1.93 -18.69
N PHE A 604 25.32 -2.68 -18.31
CA PHE A 604 25.31 -4.13 -18.47
C PHE A 604 25.40 -4.56 -19.95
N GLU A 605 24.63 -3.92 -20.83
CA GLU A 605 24.68 -4.15 -22.28
C GLU A 605 26.10 -3.96 -22.84
N ALA A 606 26.79 -2.89 -22.41
CA ALA A 606 28.18 -2.63 -22.80
C ALA A 606 29.15 -3.71 -22.29
N LEU A 607 28.93 -4.25 -21.09
CA LEU A 607 29.73 -5.36 -20.55
C LEU A 607 29.54 -6.65 -21.36
N VAL A 608 28.28 -6.96 -21.73
CA VAL A 608 27.96 -8.12 -22.59
C VAL A 608 28.63 -7.98 -23.95
N ALA A 609 28.54 -6.81 -24.59
CA ALA A 609 29.10 -6.57 -25.92
C ALA A 609 30.65 -6.62 -25.96
N GLN A 610 31.33 -6.43 -24.82
CA GLN A 610 32.78 -6.53 -24.71
C GLN A 610 33.29 -7.97 -24.63
N ASP A 611 32.43 -8.93 -24.30
CA ASP A 611 32.79 -10.34 -24.18
C ASP A 611 32.33 -11.11 -25.43
N PRO A 612 33.25 -11.52 -26.33
CA PRO A 612 32.90 -12.09 -27.63
C PRO A 612 32.21 -13.46 -27.54
N ARG A 613 32.13 -14.04 -26.33
CA ARG A 613 31.38 -15.27 -26.08
C ARG A 613 29.87 -15.02 -26.05
N PHE A 614 29.44 -13.77 -25.88
CA PHE A 614 28.03 -13.41 -25.77
C PHE A 614 27.59 -12.52 -26.92
N GLU A 615 26.28 -12.51 -27.16
CA GLU A 615 25.62 -11.55 -28.04
C GLU A 615 24.42 -10.90 -27.35
N VAL A 616 24.16 -9.63 -27.69
CA VAL A 616 22.90 -8.94 -27.36
C VAL A 616 21.90 -9.24 -28.48
N VAL A 617 20.77 -9.86 -28.14
CA VAL A 617 19.86 -10.47 -29.13
C VAL A 617 18.81 -9.50 -29.64
N THR A 618 18.41 -8.52 -28.82
CA THR A 618 17.46 -7.48 -29.21
C THR A 618 17.93 -6.12 -28.71
N PRO A 619 17.66 -5.02 -29.44
CA PRO A 619 18.01 -3.68 -29.00
C PRO A 619 17.43 -3.36 -27.61
N ARG A 620 18.26 -2.81 -26.72
CA ARG A 620 17.79 -2.34 -25.41
C ARG A 620 17.03 -1.01 -25.56
N VAL A 621 15.73 -1.06 -25.33
CA VAL A 621 14.86 0.13 -25.36
C VAL A 621 14.76 0.80 -23.99
N PHE A 622 14.54 -0.02 -22.95
CA PHE A 622 14.36 0.42 -21.57
C PHE A 622 15.44 -0.18 -20.67
N SER A 623 15.06 -0.83 -19.57
CA SER A 623 15.97 -1.37 -18.56
C SER A 623 16.01 -2.91 -18.54
N LEU A 624 15.80 -3.52 -19.72
CA LEU A 624 15.95 -4.96 -19.96
C LEU A 624 17.00 -5.18 -21.04
N VAL A 625 17.99 -6.02 -20.74
CA VAL A 625 18.94 -6.53 -21.73
C VAL A 625 18.62 -7.99 -22.02
N CYS A 626 18.44 -8.32 -23.30
CA CYS A 626 18.25 -9.68 -23.79
C CYS A 626 19.54 -10.15 -24.46
N PHE A 627 20.15 -11.20 -23.92
CA PHE A 627 21.46 -11.66 -24.32
C PHE A 627 21.55 -13.17 -24.30
N ARG A 628 22.56 -13.74 -24.95
CA ARG A 628 22.84 -15.17 -24.89
C ARG A 628 24.32 -15.47 -25.03
N LEU A 629 24.74 -16.60 -24.48
CA LEU A 629 26.03 -17.22 -24.73
C LEU A 629 26.02 -17.89 -26.11
N LEU A 630 27.08 -17.70 -26.89
CA LEU A 630 27.25 -18.29 -28.21
C LEU A 630 27.84 -19.70 -28.08
N PRO A 631 27.28 -20.71 -28.78
CA PRO A 631 27.87 -22.04 -28.85
C PRO A 631 29.19 -22.04 -29.66
N HIS A 632 30.04 -23.06 -29.46
CA HIS A 632 31.29 -23.21 -30.22
C HIS A 632 31.04 -23.45 -31.71
N HIS A 633 29.98 -24.20 -32.01
CA HIS A 633 29.53 -24.47 -33.37
C HIS A 633 28.19 -23.76 -33.62
N SER A 634 27.90 -23.41 -34.87
CA SER A 634 26.63 -22.77 -35.26
C SER A 634 25.46 -23.77 -35.25
N ASN A 635 25.19 -24.37 -34.08
CA ASN A 635 24.08 -25.28 -33.81
C ASN A 635 23.14 -24.62 -32.78
N GLU A 636 21.90 -24.34 -33.18
CA GLU A 636 20.93 -23.65 -32.31
C GLU A 636 20.40 -24.53 -31.18
N ASP A 637 20.30 -25.85 -31.34
CA ASP A 637 19.86 -26.74 -30.25
C ASP A 637 20.91 -26.79 -29.14
N GLU A 638 22.18 -26.85 -29.53
CA GLU A 638 23.33 -26.73 -28.61
C GLU A 638 23.33 -25.36 -27.93
N GLY A 639 23.19 -24.28 -28.69
CA GLY A 639 23.11 -22.93 -28.14
C GLY A 639 21.94 -22.73 -27.17
N ASN A 640 20.78 -23.34 -27.45
CA ASN A 640 19.62 -23.30 -26.57
C ASN A 640 19.89 -24.05 -25.27
N LYS A 641 20.44 -25.26 -25.35
CA LYS A 641 20.82 -26.05 -24.17
C LYS A 641 21.89 -25.34 -23.34
N LEU A 642 22.90 -24.77 -23.99
CA LEU A 642 23.98 -24.04 -23.32
C LEU A 642 23.45 -22.85 -22.50
N ASN A 643 22.51 -22.09 -23.04
CA ASN A 643 21.91 -20.96 -22.32
C ASN A 643 20.95 -21.41 -21.21
N HIS A 644 20.25 -22.53 -21.40
CA HIS A 644 19.47 -23.15 -20.32
C HIS A 644 20.38 -23.54 -19.15
N ASP A 645 21.49 -24.24 -19.44
CA ASP A 645 22.43 -24.70 -18.43
C ASP A 645 23.14 -23.51 -17.73
N LEU A 646 23.46 -22.43 -18.46
CA LEU A 646 23.97 -21.18 -17.89
C LEU A 646 22.96 -20.53 -16.95
N LEU A 647 21.68 -20.45 -17.34
CA LEU A 647 20.62 -19.90 -16.48
C LEU A 647 20.55 -20.67 -15.16
N ASP A 648 20.51 -22.00 -15.24
CA ASP A 648 20.39 -22.87 -14.08
C ASP A 648 21.61 -22.77 -13.17
N ALA A 649 22.82 -22.79 -13.73
CA ALA A 649 24.06 -22.64 -12.97
C ALA A 649 24.10 -21.32 -12.20
N VAL A 650 23.83 -20.21 -12.89
CA VAL A 650 23.82 -18.85 -12.31
C VAL A 650 22.78 -18.72 -11.21
N ASN A 651 21.55 -19.18 -11.45
CA ASN A 651 20.46 -19.10 -10.47
C ASN A 651 20.72 -20.00 -9.25
N THR A 652 21.36 -21.16 -9.45
CA THR A 652 21.72 -22.10 -8.37
C THR A 652 22.71 -21.52 -7.39
N THR A 653 23.57 -20.59 -7.82
CA THR A 653 24.50 -19.88 -6.91
C THR A 653 23.80 -19.13 -5.77
N GLY A 654 22.52 -18.77 -5.97
CA GLY A 654 21.76 -17.90 -5.08
C GLY A 654 22.23 -16.44 -5.05
N LYS A 655 23.32 -16.09 -5.76
CA LYS A 655 23.90 -14.74 -5.75
C LYS A 655 23.07 -13.75 -6.56
N ILE A 656 22.54 -14.20 -7.69
CA ILE A 656 21.64 -13.43 -8.56
C ILE A 656 20.46 -14.31 -8.99
N PHE A 657 19.39 -13.67 -9.45
CA PHE A 657 18.30 -14.37 -10.11
C PHE A 657 17.94 -13.67 -11.41
N ILE A 658 18.08 -14.39 -12.52
CA ILE A 658 17.68 -13.97 -13.87
C ILE A 658 16.63 -14.95 -14.42
N SER A 659 15.98 -14.54 -15.50
CA SER A 659 14.96 -15.35 -16.19
C SER A 659 15.33 -15.51 -17.66
N HIS A 660 14.58 -16.34 -18.38
CA HIS A 660 14.76 -16.49 -19.82
C HIS A 660 13.48 -16.15 -20.59
N THR A 661 13.60 -16.18 -21.91
CA THR A 661 12.49 -16.21 -22.87
C THR A 661 12.92 -16.98 -24.12
N VAL A 662 12.00 -17.18 -25.04
CA VAL A 662 12.27 -17.74 -26.37
C VAL A 662 11.79 -16.76 -27.43
N LEU A 663 12.66 -16.40 -28.37
CA LEU A 663 12.33 -15.56 -29.52
C LEU A 663 12.82 -16.25 -30.80
N SER A 664 11.94 -16.42 -31.79
CA SER A 664 12.27 -17.11 -33.04
C SER A 664 12.97 -18.47 -32.84
N GLY A 665 12.57 -19.21 -31.80
CA GLY A 665 13.17 -20.52 -31.44
C GLY A 665 14.50 -20.46 -30.68
N LYS A 666 15.04 -19.26 -30.40
CA LYS A 666 16.28 -19.06 -29.63
C LYS A 666 15.97 -18.87 -28.15
N TYR A 667 16.65 -19.61 -27.28
CA TYR A 667 16.61 -19.46 -25.83
C TYR A 667 17.50 -18.29 -25.40
N ILE A 668 16.92 -17.30 -24.72
CA ILE A 668 17.54 -16.01 -24.48
C ILE A 668 17.44 -15.67 -23.00
N LEU A 669 18.55 -15.22 -22.42
CA LEU A 669 18.62 -14.74 -21.04
C LEU A 669 18.14 -13.29 -20.95
N ARG A 670 17.44 -12.98 -19.86
CA ARG A 670 16.87 -11.66 -19.58
C ARG A 670 17.47 -11.08 -18.31
N PHE A 671 18.09 -9.91 -18.44
CA PHE A 671 18.63 -9.13 -17.34
C PHE A 671 17.81 -7.84 -17.17
N ALA A 672 16.79 -7.88 -16.30
CA ALA A 672 15.89 -6.75 -16.06
C ALA A 672 16.35 -5.94 -14.84
N VAL A 673 17.09 -4.85 -15.08
CA VAL A 673 17.53 -3.97 -14.00
C VAL A 673 16.35 -3.13 -13.51
N GLY A 674 16.11 -3.14 -12.20
CA GLY A 674 15.20 -2.16 -11.64
C GLY A 674 14.67 -2.42 -10.23
N ALA A 675 15.18 -3.42 -9.50
CA ALA A 675 14.86 -3.55 -8.08
C ALA A 675 15.36 -2.31 -7.30
N PRO A 676 14.59 -1.76 -6.33
CA PRO A 676 14.86 -0.44 -5.77
C PRO A 676 16.21 -0.23 -5.09
N LEU A 677 16.85 -1.31 -4.64
CA LEU A 677 18.17 -1.28 -3.97
C LEU A 677 19.35 -1.52 -4.93
N THR A 678 19.06 -1.77 -6.22
CA THR A 678 20.10 -2.08 -7.20
C THR A 678 21.02 -0.88 -7.42
N GLU A 679 22.31 -1.15 -7.51
CA GLU A 679 23.37 -0.17 -7.73
C GLU A 679 24.35 -0.77 -8.76
N GLU A 680 25.22 0.05 -9.32
CA GLU A 680 26.21 -0.38 -10.31
C GLU A 680 27.10 -1.54 -9.81
N ARG A 681 27.47 -1.55 -8.52
CA ARG A 681 28.23 -2.66 -7.93
C ARG A 681 27.54 -4.02 -8.07
N HIS A 682 26.20 -4.04 -8.02
CA HIS A 682 25.41 -5.26 -8.15
C HIS A 682 25.39 -5.75 -9.60
N VAL A 683 25.24 -4.83 -10.55
CA VAL A 683 25.32 -5.15 -11.99
C VAL A 683 26.69 -5.71 -12.35
N ASN A 684 27.76 -5.07 -11.87
CA ASN A 684 29.14 -5.54 -12.07
C ASN A 684 29.38 -6.91 -11.44
N ALA A 685 28.87 -7.15 -10.23
CA ALA A 685 28.99 -8.45 -9.56
C ALA A 685 28.19 -9.54 -10.29
N ALA A 686 26.98 -9.23 -10.76
CA ALA A 686 26.14 -10.14 -11.52
C ALA A 686 26.81 -10.56 -12.84
N TRP A 687 27.43 -9.61 -13.54
CA TRP A 687 28.19 -9.90 -14.75
C TRP A 687 29.36 -10.85 -14.49
N ARG A 688 30.11 -10.67 -13.39
CA ARG A 688 31.19 -11.61 -13.01
C ARG A 688 30.66 -13.02 -12.78
N VAL A 689 29.52 -13.18 -12.10
CA VAL A 689 28.89 -14.49 -11.91
C VAL A 689 28.57 -15.13 -13.27
N LEU A 690 27.99 -14.37 -14.21
CA LEU A 690 27.71 -14.86 -15.56
C LEU A 690 28.98 -15.29 -16.30
N GLN A 691 30.06 -14.50 -16.20
CA GLN A 691 31.34 -14.82 -16.85
C GLN A 691 32.01 -16.07 -16.24
N ASP A 692 31.98 -16.22 -14.93
CA ASP A 692 32.57 -17.36 -14.21
C ASP A 692 31.85 -18.67 -14.59
N GLU A 693 30.51 -18.68 -14.55
CA GLU A 693 29.71 -19.85 -14.91
C GLU A 693 29.82 -20.17 -16.41
N ALA A 694 29.82 -19.16 -17.29
CA ALA A 694 30.04 -19.36 -18.72
C ALA A 694 31.42 -19.96 -19.03
N SER A 695 32.46 -19.52 -18.32
CA SER A 695 33.82 -20.09 -18.48
C SER A 695 33.87 -21.55 -18.07
N THR A 696 33.15 -21.91 -17.00
CA THR A 696 33.06 -23.29 -16.50
C THR A 696 32.36 -24.20 -17.51
N LEU A 697 31.25 -23.74 -18.08
CA LEU A 697 30.49 -24.51 -19.08
C LEU A 697 31.27 -24.70 -20.38
N LEU A 698 31.92 -23.66 -20.90
CA LEU A 698 32.70 -23.74 -22.15
C LEU A 698 34.01 -24.54 -22.00
N ALA A 699 34.56 -24.65 -20.80
CA ALA A 699 35.73 -25.51 -20.54
C ALA A 699 35.38 -27.00 -20.45
N GLY A 700 34.09 -27.34 -20.33
CA GLY A 700 33.59 -28.70 -20.13
C GLY A 700 33.44 -29.55 -21.39
N ASP A 701 33.62 -28.98 -22.58
CA ASP A 701 33.64 -29.74 -23.85
C ASP A 701 35.08 -30.16 -24.18
N PRO A 702 35.46 -31.44 -24.00
CA PRO A 702 36.70 -31.93 -24.57
C PRO A 702 36.57 -31.88 -26.09
N VAL A 703 37.50 -31.18 -26.72
CA VAL A 703 37.78 -31.29 -28.16
C VAL A 703 38.06 -32.77 -28.44
N GLU A 704 37.11 -33.49 -29.05
CA GLU A 704 37.37 -34.78 -29.71
C GLU A 704 38.03 -34.58 -31.08
#